data_AF-H3CBW6-F1
#
_entry.id   AF-H3CBW6-F1
#
_cell.length_a   1.000
_cell.length_b   1.000
_cell.length_c   1.000
_cell.angle_alpha   90.00
_cell.angle_beta   90.00
_cell.angle_gamma   90.00
#
_symmetry.space_group_name_H-M   'P 1'
#
loop_
_entity.id
_entity.type
_entity.pdbx_description
1 polymer ?
#
loop_
_entity_poly.entity_id
_entity_poly.type
_entity_poly.pdbx_seq_one_letter_code
_entity_poly.pdbx_strand_id
1 'polypeptide(L)'
;MTEKAPPIICSWLDKLSPQGNYVFQKRYVKFDGKNLMYFGSEKDAYPKGVIPLAAIQMARPTKDNKFEVVTHPRVFVFRTENEALRQRWVGTLQEHVKDQLVFGRRRFGPGPHCQKQGVLELKGTKSKVYAAIITEEIWLYKSEQCFRNGIGITLIEAHGATIRDGKPKSFDLITPHRTFSFTAESERDKRDWMEALQEAIAETLSDYEVAEKIWSNRSNRMCADCRAANPDWASINLCVVICKNCAGQHRGLGTMVSKVQSLKLDTSVWSNEIVQLFIMLGNDRANEFWAASLSPSEQLDPDASPEQRKDFIVQKYREGRYRLRSPAFSNQEELLKRSLCAAVSEQTLLKTVTQVFSEAELSNLSNHGDGRQPQQCLLSASGPSWSSESPAQECQRTNCLLSDPGVYDEVMQPVFHSGYLYKSGSTHRGTLSRKSREDLQKLWCSVDRSLRFYESPLQADPCMQISLKDILCLGVSRPDSAGNHGVPDRFCYSFELYLTSDKLHHFALETAEALHSWTRSIGKAATPLSCHCLLTREFERVGLLRYKAMLDPQQWKDAYFVLQKSNLFICPLNDGAAEDIINLKRLQELSVASESLNHEKKDILVLVEKGRTLHLQGVGRTDFSLWYSDIQRAAGGKGNALRDQQLSRNDIPIIVDSCISFITQYGLGHEGIYRKNGATSRIKLLMDQFRRDARNVKLRIGDHFIEDVTDVLKRFFREVDDPIFMADLHPLWQEAATEIRQRSLRLERYKDIIRNLPRVNRTTLAALISHLYRVQKCADLNQMCTKNLALLFAPSLFQTDGKGEHEDLISDHYPFVFDIDEEHQSQIDLEVSLITSWKDTQLSQAGDLIVEVYLEMKIPDCCVTLKVSPTMCAEELTNQVLFMRNVPVGDKHMWMTFEAVEGGQLERPLHPKEKVLEQVLQWCKMADPRSSYLVVKSVPKGQGINILILLSAYKSDIMKVGLLKCREEPPKLLQGTKFQERTFQIKEHKLLLLKDKKSIRPEKEWSLKSMKIYIGIRRKLKAPTRWGFTVMSDKHQLLTWLWCCPRFLCCSCEADLWDWISCFLTAQNDDPVPPVLRRHSSSDISKQKFGTMPLVPIRGDESNSSMLSANQTLEDPLHVLRT
;
A
#
# COMPACT_ATOMS: atom_id res chain seq x y z
N MET A 1 -13.24 -10.37 0.25
CA MET A 1 -13.97 -10.80 1.46
C MET A 1 -13.25 -10.18 2.64
N THR A 2 -13.86 -9.19 3.27
CA THR A 2 -13.31 -8.48 4.43
C THR A 2 -13.36 -9.41 5.65
N GLU A 3 -12.21 -9.77 6.21
CA GLU A 3 -12.15 -10.57 7.44
C GLU A 3 -12.66 -9.74 8.63
N LYS A 4 -13.59 -10.32 9.39
CA LYS A 4 -14.15 -9.68 10.59
C LYS A 4 -13.10 -9.61 11.69
N ALA A 5 -13.12 -8.53 12.46
CA ALA A 5 -12.29 -8.38 13.66
C ALA A 5 -12.50 -9.56 14.64
N PRO A 6 -11.44 -10.08 15.26
CA PRO A 6 -11.54 -11.19 16.20
C PRO A 6 -12.31 -10.76 17.47
N PRO A 7 -13.10 -11.67 18.08
CA PRO A 7 -13.85 -11.34 19.30
C PRO A 7 -12.92 -11.08 20.48
N ILE A 8 -13.17 -10.01 21.25
CA ILE A 8 -12.40 -9.59 22.43
C ILE A 8 -12.31 -10.72 23.47
N ILE A 9 -13.43 -11.42 23.69
CA ILE A 9 -13.44 -12.62 24.52
C ILE A 9 -14.45 -13.64 23.97
N CYS A 10 -14.04 -14.91 23.95
CA CYS A 10 -14.93 -16.01 23.63
C CYS A 10 -14.59 -17.26 24.44
N SER A 11 -15.60 -18.01 24.85
CA SER A 11 -15.43 -19.30 25.53
C SER A 11 -16.75 -20.06 25.59
N TRP A 12 -16.66 -21.35 25.93
CA TRP A 12 -17.84 -22.11 26.33
C TRP A 12 -18.31 -21.69 27.71
N LEU A 13 -19.59 -21.35 27.84
CA LEU A 13 -20.24 -20.98 29.10
C LEU A 13 -21.54 -21.76 29.28
N ASP A 14 -21.84 -22.10 30.53
CA ASP A 14 -23.12 -22.67 30.91
C ASP A 14 -24.12 -21.54 31.14
N LYS A 15 -25.08 -21.39 30.24
CA LYS A 15 -26.12 -20.35 30.31
C LYS A 15 -27.40 -20.90 30.91
N LEU A 16 -27.97 -20.20 31.89
CA LEU A 16 -29.25 -20.59 32.49
C LEU A 16 -30.41 -20.43 31.48
N SER A 17 -31.25 -21.47 31.39
CA SER A 17 -32.43 -21.50 30.51
C SER A 17 -33.49 -20.47 30.96
N PRO A 18 -34.20 -19.80 30.02
CA PRO A 18 -35.34 -18.94 30.34
C PRO A 18 -36.58 -19.65 30.90
N GLN A 19 -36.69 -20.98 30.74
CA GLN A 19 -37.95 -21.71 30.87
C GLN A 19 -38.25 -22.23 32.30
N GLY A 20 -37.73 -21.58 33.35
CA GLY A 20 -38.11 -21.86 34.74
C GLY A 20 -37.58 -23.17 35.36
N ASN A 21 -37.21 -24.16 34.54
CA ASN A 21 -36.44 -25.32 34.99
C ASN A 21 -34.97 -24.89 35.08
N TYR A 22 -34.34 -24.96 36.26
CA TYR A 22 -32.94 -24.59 36.57
C TYR A 22 -31.90 -25.43 35.80
N VAL A 23 -32.01 -25.50 34.48
CA VAL A 23 -31.17 -26.30 33.58
C VAL A 23 -30.21 -25.35 32.89
N PHE A 24 -28.92 -25.56 33.13
CA PHE A 24 -27.85 -24.88 32.42
C PHE A 24 -27.64 -25.54 31.05
N GLN A 25 -27.50 -24.71 30.02
CA GLN A 25 -27.21 -25.15 28.67
C GLN A 25 -25.83 -24.64 28.28
N LYS A 26 -24.95 -25.56 27.86
CA LYS A 26 -23.63 -25.20 27.35
C LYS A 26 -23.81 -24.42 26.03
N ARG A 27 -23.25 -23.22 25.97
CA ARG A 27 -23.31 -22.29 24.84
C ARG A 27 -21.93 -21.75 24.58
N TYR A 28 -21.59 -21.56 23.31
CA TYR A 28 -20.37 -20.84 22.96
C TYR A 28 -20.69 -19.35 22.94
N VAL A 29 -20.01 -18.56 23.77
CA VAL A 29 -20.32 -17.14 23.98
C VAL A 29 -19.18 -16.30 23.45
N LYS A 30 -19.50 -15.22 22.73
CA LYS A 30 -18.56 -14.28 22.13
C LYS A 30 -18.95 -12.85 22.50
N PHE A 31 -17.97 -12.02 22.77
CA PHE A 31 -18.13 -10.58 22.89
C PHE A 31 -17.16 -9.89 21.93
N ASP A 32 -17.68 -9.04 21.06
CA ASP A 32 -16.94 -8.36 19.98
C ASP A 32 -16.69 -6.86 20.29
N GLY A 33 -16.89 -6.44 21.54
CA GLY A 33 -16.81 -5.03 21.96
C GLY A 33 -18.12 -4.25 21.78
N LYS A 34 -19.04 -4.70 20.93
CA LYS A 34 -20.35 -4.06 20.70
C LYS A 34 -21.52 -4.91 21.20
N ASN A 35 -21.44 -6.22 21.03
CA ASN A 35 -22.50 -7.20 21.25
C ASN A 35 -21.98 -8.44 21.98
N LEU A 36 -22.71 -8.86 23.02
CA LEU A 36 -22.54 -10.16 23.66
C LEU A 36 -23.46 -11.18 22.99
N MET A 37 -22.88 -12.14 22.29
CA MET A 37 -23.57 -13.13 21.48
C MET A 37 -23.36 -14.54 22.03
N TYR A 38 -24.37 -15.40 21.94
CA TYR A 38 -24.23 -16.81 22.32
C TYR A 38 -24.79 -17.76 21.26
N PHE A 39 -24.06 -18.84 21.00
CA PHE A 39 -24.28 -19.80 19.92
C PHE A 39 -24.59 -21.20 20.47
N GLY A 40 -25.25 -22.04 19.66
CA GLY A 40 -25.50 -23.44 20.03
C GLY A 40 -24.22 -24.28 19.94
N SER A 41 -23.44 -24.03 18.89
CA SER A 41 -22.13 -24.62 18.59
C SER A 41 -21.14 -23.55 18.13
N GLU A 42 -19.84 -23.82 18.24
CA GLU A 42 -18.78 -22.98 17.69
C GLU A 42 -18.88 -22.80 16.16
N LYS A 43 -19.43 -23.81 15.47
CA LYS A 43 -19.63 -23.82 14.02
C LYS A 43 -20.93 -23.15 13.56
N ASP A 44 -21.78 -22.69 14.48
CA ASP A 44 -23.05 -22.06 14.11
C ASP A 44 -22.77 -20.65 13.55
N ALA A 45 -23.24 -20.39 12.32
CA ALA A 45 -23.07 -19.08 11.67
C ALA A 45 -23.90 -17.95 12.29
N TYR A 46 -24.98 -18.28 13.03
CA TYR A 46 -25.91 -17.30 13.59
C TYR A 46 -26.11 -17.49 15.10
N PRO A 47 -26.09 -16.42 15.90
CA PRO A 47 -26.30 -16.50 17.33
C PRO A 47 -27.75 -16.91 17.67
N LYS A 48 -27.91 -17.53 18.85
CA LYS A 48 -29.20 -17.84 19.47
C LYS A 48 -29.73 -16.68 20.33
N GLY A 49 -28.90 -15.67 20.57
CA GLY A 49 -29.28 -14.41 21.20
C GLY A 49 -28.14 -13.41 21.15
N VAL A 50 -28.52 -12.13 21.08
CA VAL A 50 -27.62 -10.99 20.98
C VAL A 50 -28.02 -9.99 22.05
N ILE A 51 -27.07 -9.62 22.90
CA ILE A 51 -27.24 -8.63 23.96
C ILE A 51 -26.26 -7.50 23.64
N PRO A 52 -26.74 -6.38 23.07
CA PRO A 52 -25.87 -5.23 22.83
C PRO A 52 -25.30 -4.69 24.13
N LEU A 53 -24.06 -4.19 24.09
CA LEU A 53 -23.40 -3.57 25.24
C LEU A 53 -24.26 -2.44 25.85
N ALA A 54 -24.90 -1.64 24.99
CA ALA A 54 -25.83 -0.57 25.39
C ALA A 54 -27.05 -1.04 26.22
N ALA A 55 -27.42 -2.31 26.14
CA ALA A 55 -28.50 -2.89 26.94
C ALA A 55 -28.01 -3.42 28.29
N ILE A 56 -26.70 -3.64 28.44
CA ILE A 56 -26.07 -4.13 29.66
C ILE A 56 -25.89 -2.95 30.62
N GLN A 57 -26.52 -3.04 31.78
CA GLN A 57 -26.36 -2.04 32.84
C GLN A 57 -25.12 -2.32 33.70
N MET A 58 -24.83 -3.59 33.92
CA MET A 58 -23.67 -4.08 34.65
C MET A 58 -23.52 -5.58 34.43
N ALA A 59 -22.28 -6.07 34.50
CA ALA A 59 -22.00 -7.47 34.80
C ALA A 59 -21.57 -7.58 36.27
N ARG A 60 -21.87 -8.67 36.98
CA ARG A 60 -21.40 -8.87 38.36
C ARG A 60 -21.15 -10.35 38.66
N PRO A 61 -20.16 -10.67 39.51
CA PRO A 61 -19.89 -12.04 39.89
C PRO A 61 -20.90 -12.53 40.95
N THR A 62 -21.21 -13.82 40.91
CA THR A 62 -22.09 -14.52 41.87
C THR A 62 -21.39 -15.79 42.39
N LYS A 63 -21.92 -16.42 43.45
CA LYS A 63 -21.37 -17.66 44.03
C LYS A 63 -21.38 -18.82 43.00
N ASP A 64 -20.55 -19.84 43.20
CA ASP A 64 -20.43 -21.05 42.35
C ASP A 64 -19.92 -20.82 40.92
N ASN A 65 -18.88 -19.99 40.73
CA ASN A 65 -18.34 -19.65 39.40
C ASN A 65 -19.39 -19.06 38.42
N LYS A 66 -20.46 -18.46 38.95
CA LYS A 66 -21.52 -17.82 38.16
C LYS A 66 -21.26 -16.32 38.05
N PHE A 67 -21.74 -15.71 36.97
CA PHE A 67 -21.85 -14.27 36.85
C PHE A 67 -23.17 -13.87 36.18
N GLU A 68 -23.64 -12.69 36.53
CA GLU A 68 -24.89 -12.11 36.06
C GLU A 68 -24.61 -10.93 35.14
N VAL A 69 -25.20 -10.95 33.95
CA VAL A 69 -25.28 -9.81 33.05
C VAL A 69 -26.66 -9.19 33.22
N VAL A 70 -26.72 -8.02 33.85
CA VAL A 70 -27.95 -7.33 34.22
C VAL A 70 -28.31 -6.37 33.10
N THR A 71 -29.48 -6.57 32.49
CA THR A 71 -30.11 -5.65 31.54
C THR A 71 -31.39 -5.09 32.16
N HIS A 72 -31.93 -3.98 31.62
CA HIS A 72 -33.15 -3.37 32.15
C HIS A 72 -34.36 -4.34 32.25
N PRO A 73 -34.64 -5.22 31.27
CA PRO A 73 -35.79 -6.12 31.35
C PRO A 73 -35.46 -7.51 31.94
N ARG A 74 -34.17 -7.87 32.10
CA ARG A 74 -33.77 -9.24 32.43
C ARG A 74 -32.35 -9.38 32.96
N VAL A 75 -32.14 -10.35 33.85
CA VAL A 75 -30.80 -10.82 34.25
C VAL A 75 -30.45 -12.11 33.51
N PHE A 76 -29.28 -12.15 32.89
CA PHE A 76 -28.73 -13.34 32.25
C PHE A 76 -27.66 -13.96 33.15
N VAL A 77 -27.84 -15.23 33.51
CA VAL A 77 -26.90 -15.96 34.38
C VAL A 77 -26.04 -16.89 33.53
N PHE A 78 -24.73 -16.75 33.66
CA PHE A 78 -23.72 -17.60 33.05
C PHE A 78 -22.87 -18.26 34.14
N ARG A 79 -22.40 -19.48 33.89
CA ARG A 79 -21.47 -20.21 34.75
C ARG A 79 -20.21 -20.56 33.97
N THR A 80 -19.06 -20.27 34.56
CA THR A 80 -17.73 -20.59 34.01
C THR A 80 -17.18 -21.86 34.66
N GLU A 81 -16.18 -22.46 34.01
CA GLU A 81 -15.52 -23.67 34.52
C GLU A 81 -14.65 -23.36 35.75
N ASN A 82 -13.98 -22.20 35.76
CA ASN A 82 -13.14 -21.75 36.87
C ASN A 82 -13.41 -20.29 37.25
N GLU A 83 -12.90 -19.89 38.42
CA GLU A 83 -13.04 -18.54 38.95
C GLU A 83 -12.27 -17.50 38.12
N ALA A 84 -11.10 -17.86 37.57
CA ALA A 84 -10.29 -16.97 36.73
C ALA A 84 -11.05 -16.52 35.46
N LEU A 85 -11.72 -17.44 34.77
CA LEU A 85 -12.57 -17.14 33.63
C LEU A 85 -13.77 -16.28 34.04
N ARG A 86 -14.36 -16.50 35.23
CA ARG A 86 -15.43 -15.64 35.74
C ARG A 86 -14.94 -14.21 35.90
N GLN A 87 -13.79 -14.01 36.54
CA GLN A 87 -13.24 -12.68 36.75
C GLN A 87 -12.89 -12.01 35.44
N ARG A 88 -12.34 -12.75 34.46
CA ARG A 88 -12.07 -12.24 33.12
C ARG A 88 -13.33 -11.77 32.40
N TRP A 89 -14.38 -12.61 32.34
CA TRP A 89 -15.65 -12.25 31.71
C TRP A 89 -16.33 -11.04 32.39
N VAL A 90 -16.35 -11.02 33.72
CA VAL A 90 -16.93 -9.90 34.48
C VAL A 90 -16.11 -8.63 34.28
N GLY A 91 -14.79 -8.71 34.36
CA GLY A 91 -13.87 -7.59 34.18
C GLY A 91 -14.03 -6.95 32.80
N THR A 92 -13.92 -7.74 31.74
CA THR A 92 -14.05 -7.26 30.35
C THR A 92 -15.42 -6.62 30.11
N LEU A 93 -16.52 -7.24 30.56
CA LEU A 93 -17.86 -6.67 30.36
C LEU A 93 -18.09 -5.41 31.22
N GLN A 94 -17.59 -5.36 32.46
CA GLN A 94 -17.75 -4.18 33.33
C GLN A 94 -16.94 -2.98 32.83
N GLU A 95 -15.73 -3.20 32.32
CA GLU A 95 -14.87 -2.17 31.73
C GLU A 95 -15.60 -1.47 30.57
N HIS A 96 -16.04 -2.25 29.58
CA HIS A 96 -16.73 -1.71 28.40
C HIS A 96 -18.08 -1.05 28.75
N VAL A 97 -18.79 -1.52 29.79
CA VAL A 97 -20.01 -0.86 30.28
C VAL A 97 -19.69 0.48 30.96
N LYS A 98 -18.58 0.59 31.68
CA LYS A 98 -18.13 1.85 32.30
C LYS A 98 -17.77 2.87 31.23
N ASP A 99 -17.02 2.47 30.21
CA ASP A 99 -16.62 3.36 29.11
C ASP A 99 -17.85 3.94 28.41
N GLN A 100 -18.86 3.09 28.16
CA GLN A 100 -20.12 3.53 27.57
C GLN A 100 -20.91 4.53 28.43
N LEU A 101 -20.84 4.45 29.76
CA LEU A 101 -21.54 5.40 30.65
C LEU A 101 -20.88 6.79 30.63
N VAL A 102 -19.60 6.88 30.32
CA VAL A 102 -18.84 8.14 30.20
C VAL A 102 -19.20 8.89 28.90
N PHE A 103 -19.45 8.18 27.80
CA PHE A 103 -19.78 8.76 26.48
C PHE A 103 -21.30 8.94 26.21
N GLY A 104 -22.16 8.67 27.19
CA GLY A 104 -23.61 8.80 27.10
C GLY A 104 -24.32 7.54 26.55
N ARG A 105 -25.47 7.17 27.17
CA ARG A 105 -26.26 6.01 26.74
C ARG A 105 -26.87 6.23 25.34
N ARG A 106 -26.55 5.35 24.38
CA ARG A 106 -27.36 5.23 23.15
C ARG A 106 -28.77 4.77 23.52
N ARG A 107 -29.80 5.51 23.10
CA ARG A 107 -31.19 5.07 23.19
C ARG A 107 -31.45 4.01 22.12
N PHE A 108 -31.94 2.83 22.51
CA PHE A 108 -32.55 1.89 21.57
C PHE A 108 -33.96 2.35 21.23
N GLY A 109 -34.27 2.37 19.93
CA GLY A 109 -35.51 2.86 19.34
C GLY A 109 -35.29 3.19 17.87
N PRO A 110 -36.34 3.56 17.12
CA PRO A 110 -36.23 3.97 15.73
C PRO A 110 -35.40 5.27 15.67
N GLY A 111 -34.09 5.13 15.58
CA GLY A 111 -33.20 6.24 15.23
C GLY A 111 -33.35 6.58 13.74
N PRO A 112 -32.74 7.70 13.28
CA PRO A 112 -32.79 8.13 11.89
C PRO A 112 -32.15 7.14 10.89
N HIS A 113 -31.53 6.06 11.37
CA HIS A 113 -30.84 5.04 10.58
C HIS A 113 -31.61 3.71 10.44
N CYS A 114 -32.86 3.63 10.95
CA CYS A 114 -33.70 2.45 10.75
C CYS A 114 -34.52 2.60 9.47
N GLN A 115 -34.23 1.77 8.46
CA GLN A 115 -34.85 1.85 7.13
C GLN A 115 -36.28 1.29 7.14
N LYS A 116 -36.51 0.15 7.79
CA LYS A 116 -37.84 -0.42 7.99
C LYS A 116 -37.87 -1.30 9.25
N GLN A 117 -39.01 -1.32 9.93
CA GLN A 117 -39.27 -2.16 11.10
C GLN A 117 -40.71 -2.66 11.11
N GLY A 118 -40.95 -3.82 11.74
CA GLY A 118 -42.30 -4.37 11.82
C GLY A 118 -42.33 -5.87 12.13
N VAL A 119 -43.53 -6.44 12.12
CA VAL A 119 -43.75 -7.84 12.50
C VAL A 119 -43.70 -8.72 11.25
N LEU A 120 -42.89 -9.79 11.31
CA LEU A 120 -42.79 -10.82 10.28
C LEU A 120 -42.99 -12.20 10.90
N GLU A 121 -43.55 -13.15 10.15
CA GLU A 121 -43.61 -14.54 10.57
C GLU A 121 -42.43 -15.32 9.98
N LEU A 122 -41.54 -15.82 10.83
CA LEU A 122 -40.36 -16.58 10.41
C LEU A 122 -40.66 -18.09 10.41
N LYS A 123 -40.49 -18.72 9.24
CA LYS A 123 -40.76 -20.16 9.04
C LYS A 123 -39.82 -21.02 9.90
N GLY A 124 -40.40 -21.90 10.74
CA GLY A 124 -39.68 -22.76 11.66
C GLY A 124 -39.73 -22.33 13.14
N THR A 125 -40.20 -21.11 13.42
CA THR A 125 -40.57 -20.64 14.76
C THR A 125 -42.09 -20.52 14.86
N LYS A 126 -42.73 -21.10 15.87
CA LYS A 126 -44.20 -21.04 16.06
C LYS A 126 -44.74 -19.64 16.44
N SER A 127 -43.92 -18.58 16.36
CA SER A 127 -44.23 -17.24 16.86
C SER A 127 -43.78 -16.17 15.87
N LYS A 128 -44.61 -15.12 15.70
CA LYS A 128 -44.24 -13.90 14.99
C LYS A 128 -42.97 -13.27 15.62
N VAL A 129 -42.08 -12.75 14.78
CA VAL A 129 -40.86 -12.03 15.18
C VAL A 129 -40.99 -10.56 14.79
N TYR A 130 -40.30 -9.68 15.52
CA TYR A 130 -40.21 -8.27 15.15
C TYR A 130 -38.87 -8.05 14.46
N ALA A 131 -38.86 -7.61 13.20
CA ALA A 131 -37.66 -7.36 12.43
C ALA A 131 -37.39 -5.87 12.33
N ALA A 132 -36.13 -5.47 12.27
CA ALA A 132 -35.71 -4.10 11.99
C ALA A 132 -34.45 -4.10 11.12
N ILE A 133 -34.43 -3.27 10.09
CA ILE A 133 -33.27 -3.02 9.22
C ILE A 133 -32.61 -1.74 9.72
N ILE A 134 -31.36 -1.86 10.17
CA ILE A 134 -30.55 -0.76 10.68
C ILE A 134 -29.28 -0.76 9.86
N THR A 135 -29.12 0.26 9.01
CA THR A 135 -28.00 0.36 8.04
C THR A 135 -27.82 -0.94 7.24
N GLU A 136 -26.73 -1.68 7.49
CA GLU A 136 -26.31 -2.90 6.79
C GLU A 136 -26.69 -4.19 7.55
N GLU A 137 -27.41 -4.05 8.66
CA GLU A 137 -27.73 -5.13 9.59
C GLU A 137 -29.24 -5.33 9.74
N ILE A 138 -29.67 -6.59 9.64
CA ILE A 138 -31.05 -7.01 9.83
C ILE A 138 -31.17 -7.68 11.20
N TRP A 139 -31.84 -6.99 12.11
CA TRP A 139 -32.05 -7.43 13.47
C TRP A 139 -33.39 -8.15 13.62
N LEU A 140 -33.37 -9.35 14.24
CA LEU A 140 -34.58 -10.10 14.57
C LEU A 140 -34.79 -10.12 16.08
N TYR A 141 -35.99 -9.72 16.52
CA TYR A 141 -36.39 -9.64 17.92
C TYR A 141 -37.58 -10.56 18.19
N LYS A 142 -37.72 -11.00 19.45
CA LYS A 142 -38.83 -11.85 19.88
C LYS A 142 -40.17 -11.10 19.94
N SER A 143 -40.13 -9.82 20.26
CA SER A 143 -41.29 -8.93 20.33
C SER A 143 -40.85 -7.48 20.13
N GLU A 144 -41.81 -6.60 19.88
CA GLU A 144 -41.58 -5.15 19.82
C GLU A 144 -40.99 -4.61 21.14
N GLN A 145 -41.39 -5.18 22.29
CA GLN A 145 -40.82 -4.80 23.59
C GLN A 145 -39.34 -5.17 23.70
N CYS A 146 -38.92 -6.31 23.13
CA CYS A 146 -37.50 -6.68 23.05
C CYS A 146 -36.73 -5.74 22.13
N PHE A 147 -37.33 -5.31 21.01
CA PHE A 147 -36.75 -4.29 20.12
C PHE A 147 -36.48 -2.97 20.85
N ARG A 148 -37.46 -2.47 21.62
CA ARG A 148 -37.29 -1.25 22.45
C ARG A 148 -36.19 -1.39 23.51
N ASN A 149 -35.75 -2.60 23.83
CA ASN A 149 -34.66 -2.89 24.78
C ASN A 149 -33.36 -3.37 24.10
N GLY A 150 -33.30 -3.39 22.76
CA GLY A 150 -32.12 -3.83 21.99
C GLY A 150 -31.82 -5.35 22.02
N ILE A 151 -32.50 -6.15 22.83
CA ILE A 151 -32.16 -7.58 23.01
C ILE A 151 -32.68 -8.40 21.82
N GLY A 152 -31.79 -8.80 20.92
CA GLY A 152 -32.09 -9.55 19.70
C GLY A 152 -32.05 -11.07 19.87
N ILE A 153 -32.78 -11.77 19.01
CA ILE A 153 -32.65 -13.22 18.78
C ILE A 153 -31.40 -13.49 17.95
N THR A 154 -31.24 -12.78 16.84
CA THR A 154 -30.09 -12.92 15.94
C THR A 154 -29.89 -11.63 15.17
N LEU A 155 -28.64 -11.44 14.73
CA LEU A 155 -28.23 -10.43 13.78
C LEU A 155 -27.96 -11.12 12.43
N ILE A 156 -28.43 -10.55 11.33
CA ILE A 156 -28.16 -11.02 9.98
C ILE A 156 -27.52 -9.87 9.22
N GLU A 157 -26.31 -10.07 8.72
CA GLU A 157 -25.65 -9.08 7.88
C GLU A 157 -26.24 -9.11 6.47
N ALA A 158 -26.47 -7.93 5.89
CA ALA A 158 -26.96 -7.79 4.52
C ALA A 158 -25.87 -8.09 3.47
N HIS A 159 -24.59 -8.05 3.86
CA HIS A 159 -23.47 -8.30 2.95
C HIS A 159 -23.51 -9.72 2.36
N GLY A 160 -23.54 -9.82 1.04
CA GLY A 160 -23.62 -11.10 0.32
C GLY A 160 -24.96 -11.83 0.48
N ALA A 161 -25.99 -11.18 1.04
CA ALA A 161 -27.34 -11.72 1.07
C ALA A 161 -28.06 -11.47 -0.26
N THR A 162 -29.04 -12.31 -0.58
CA THR A 162 -29.93 -12.15 -1.74
C THR A 162 -31.37 -12.36 -1.31
N ILE A 163 -32.32 -11.71 -1.97
CA ILE A 163 -33.75 -11.84 -1.66
C ILE A 163 -34.42 -12.57 -2.82
N ARG A 164 -35.26 -13.54 -2.48
CA ARG A 164 -36.07 -14.28 -3.44
C ARG A 164 -37.54 -14.05 -3.13
N ASP A 165 -38.29 -13.66 -4.15
CA ASP A 165 -39.73 -13.56 -4.06
C ASP A 165 -40.37 -14.95 -3.94
N GLY A 166 -41.27 -15.13 -2.97
CA GLY A 166 -41.93 -16.39 -2.64
C GLY A 166 -43.43 -16.41 -2.99
N LYS A 167 -44.18 -17.28 -2.32
CA LYS A 167 -45.66 -17.34 -2.37
C LYS A 167 -46.30 -15.98 -1.99
N PRO A 168 -47.59 -15.75 -2.25
CA PRO A 168 -48.28 -14.56 -1.77
C PRO A 168 -47.99 -14.31 -0.28
N LYS A 169 -47.58 -13.08 0.03
CA LYS A 169 -47.12 -12.56 1.33
C LYS A 169 -45.80 -13.10 1.87
N SER A 170 -45.14 -14.05 1.21
CA SER A 170 -43.87 -14.62 1.66
C SER A 170 -42.68 -14.24 0.78
N PHE A 171 -41.51 -14.11 1.39
CA PHE A 171 -40.22 -13.88 0.72
C PHE A 171 -39.09 -14.57 1.48
N ASP A 172 -38.01 -14.92 0.78
CA ASP A 172 -36.85 -15.60 1.36
C ASP A 172 -35.62 -14.69 1.31
N LEU A 173 -34.96 -14.50 2.45
CA LEU A 173 -33.63 -13.90 2.54
C LEU A 173 -32.58 -15.00 2.59
N ILE A 174 -31.75 -15.10 1.55
CA ILE A 174 -30.74 -16.13 1.36
C ILE A 174 -29.38 -15.53 1.69
N THR A 175 -28.74 -16.02 2.74
CA THR A 175 -27.35 -15.68 3.07
C THR A 175 -26.43 -16.84 2.67
N PRO A 176 -25.08 -16.65 2.66
CA PRO A 176 -24.13 -17.72 2.36
C PRO A 176 -24.23 -18.94 3.28
N HIS A 177 -24.79 -18.76 4.47
CA HIS A 177 -24.83 -19.79 5.52
C HIS A 177 -26.24 -20.32 5.80
N ARG A 178 -27.32 -19.56 5.50
CA ARG A 178 -28.70 -19.96 5.82
C ARG A 178 -29.74 -19.19 4.99
N THR A 179 -30.86 -19.85 4.70
CA THR A 179 -32.06 -19.16 4.17
C THR A 179 -33.06 -18.87 5.28
N PHE A 180 -33.53 -17.63 5.36
CA PHE A 180 -34.58 -17.16 6.26
C PHE A 180 -35.86 -16.88 5.46
N SER A 181 -36.91 -17.66 5.70
CA SER A 181 -38.21 -17.48 5.04
C SER A 181 -39.15 -16.66 5.92
N PHE A 182 -39.58 -15.50 5.42
CA PHE A 182 -40.49 -14.58 6.12
C PHE A 182 -41.86 -14.53 5.44
N THR A 183 -42.91 -14.35 6.24
CA THR A 183 -44.26 -14.03 5.77
C THR A 183 -44.69 -12.68 6.35
N ALA A 184 -45.02 -11.73 5.49
CA ALA A 184 -45.55 -10.41 5.82
C ALA A 184 -47.08 -10.45 6.00
N GLU A 185 -47.66 -9.39 6.58
CA GLU A 185 -49.10 -9.37 6.88
C GLU A 185 -49.96 -9.17 5.62
N SER A 186 -49.42 -8.46 4.61
CA SER A 186 -50.08 -8.19 3.34
C SER A 186 -49.10 -8.22 2.16
N GLU A 187 -49.64 -8.30 0.94
CA GLU A 187 -48.83 -8.16 -0.29
C GLU A 187 -48.15 -6.80 -0.40
N ARG A 188 -48.79 -5.74 0.11
CA ARG A 188 -48.20 -4.40 0.12
C ARG A 188 -47.01 -4.37 1.06
N ASP A 189 -47.19 -4.85 2.29
CA ASP A 189 -46.12 -4.88 3.29
C ASP A 189 -44.96 -5.79 2.85
N LYS A 190 -45.24 -6.92 2.17
CA LYS A 190 -44.22 -7.73 1.51
C LYS A 190 -43.38 -6.91 0.53
N ARG A 191 -44.01 -6.13 -0.36
CA ARG A 191 -43.28 -5.29 -1.32
C ARG A 191 -42.39 -4.27 -0.62
N ASP A 192 -42.94 -3.58 0.38
CA ASP A 192 -42.19 -2.59 1.17
C ASP A 192 -40.99 -3.23 1.90
N TRP A 193 -41.15 -4.46 2.41
CA TRP A 193 -40.06 -5.23 3.04
C TRP A 193 -38.98 -5.65 2.05
N MET A 194 -39.38 -6.15 0.88
CA MET A 194 -38.43 -6.54 -0.16
C MET A 194 -37.66 -5.34 -0.70
N GLU A 195 -38.31 -4.20 -0.88
CA GLU A 195 -37.66 -2.95 -1.33
C GLU A 195 -36.62 -2.46 -0.31
N ALA A 196 -37.00 -2.37 0.97
CA ALA A 196 -36.07 -1.95 2.03
C ALA A 196 -34.88 -2.92 2.19
N LEU A 197 -35.13 -4.23 2.10
CA LEU A 197 -34.04 -5.22 2.15
C LEU A 197 -33.14 -5.16 0.91
N GLN A 198 -33.70 -4.91 -0.28
CA GLN A 198 -32.90 -4.72 -1.50
C GLN A 198 -32.02 -3.48 -1.40
N GLU A 199 -32.52 -2.39 -0.81
CA GLU A 199 -31.76 -1.17 -0.57
C GLU A 199 -30.62 -1.40 0.43
N ALA A 200 -30.88 -2.06 1.56
CA ALA A 200 -29.85 -2.43 2.53
C ALA A 200 -28.74 -3.32 1.93
N ILE A 201 -29.12 -4.31 1.10
CA ILE A 201 -28.15 -5.17 0.41
C ILE A 201 -27.34 -4.36 -0.61
N ALA A 202 -27.99 -3.46 -1.36
CA ALA A 202 -27.30 -2.60 -2.32
C ALA A 202 -26.31 -1.64 -1.64
N GLU A 203 -26.62 -1.09 -0.47
CA GLU A 203 -25.68 -0.28 0.31
C GLU A 203 -24.42 -1.07 0.68
N THR A 204 -24.53 -2.35 1.07
CA THR A 204 -23.34 -3.19 1.36
C THR A 204 -22.45 -3.53 0.16
N LEU A 205 -22.93 -3.23 -1.05
CA LEU A 205 -22.20 -3.42 -2.31
C LEU A 205 -21.69 -2.09 -2.89
N SER A 206 -21.98 -0.96 -2.22
CA SER A 206 -21.64 0.37 -2.72
C SER A 206 -20.19 0.76 -2.44
N ASP A 207 -19.45 1.06 -3.50
CA ASP A 207 -18.12 1.68 -3.46
C ASP A 207 -18.25 3.17 -3.79
N TYR A 208 -17.91 4.03 -2.83
CA TYR A 208 -18.06 5.48 -2.96
C TYR A 208 -16.90 6.15 -3.70
N GLU A 209 -15.82 5.42 -4.04
CA GLU A 209 -14.61 6.02 -4.61
C GLU A 209 -14.88 6.79 -5.92
N VAL A 210 -15.68 6.21 -6.82
CA VAL A 210 -16.05 6.84 -8.10
C VAL A 210 -17.01 8.02 -7.89
N ALA A 211 -18.00 7.84 -7.02
CA ALA A 211 -18.98 8.89 -6.72
C ALA A 211 -18.32 10.12 -6.10
N GLU A 212 -17.39 9.95 -5.15
CA GLU A 212 -16.64 11.05 -4.53
C GLU A 212 -15.77 11.80 -5.55
N LYS A 213 -15.12 11.08 -6.47
CA LYS A 213 -14.35 11.69 -7.56
C LYS A 213 -15.25 12.53 -8.47
N ILE A 214 -16.39 12.02 -8.91
CA ILE A 214 -17.32 12.73 -9.80
C ILE A 214 -18.00 13.92 -9.10
N TRP A 215 -18.32 13.80 -7.81
CA TRP A 215 -18.88 14.89 -6.97
C TRP A 215 -17.86 15.96 -6.57
N SER A 216 -16.58 15.80 -6.93
CA SER A 216 -15.58 16.86 -6.84
C SER A 216 -15.97 18.08 -7.69
N ASN A 217 -16.65 17.84 -8.83
CA ASN A 217 -17.32 18.90 -9.57
C ASN A 217 -18.66 19.23 -8.88
N ARG A 218 -18.81 20.49 -8.46
CA ARG A 218 -19.99 20.97 -7.71
C ARG A 218 -21.29 20.82 -8.51
N SER A 219 -21.25 20.97 -9.82
CA SER A 219 -22.42 20.83 -10.71
C SER A 219 -23.01 19.42 -10.68
N ASN A 220 -22.17 18.39 -10.44
CA ASN A 220 -22.60 17.00 -10.36
C ASN A 220 -23.24 16.64 -9.02
N ARG A 221 -23.28 17.55 -8.05
CA ARG A 221 -23.97 17.34 -6.76
C ARG A 221 -25.48 17.55 -6.85
N MET A 222 -25.97 17.98 -8.01
CA MET A 222 -27.39 18.18 -8.30
C MET A 222 -27.75 17.39 -9.55
N CYS A 223 -28.88 16.69 -9.54
CA CYS A 223 -29.35 15.92 -10.69
C CYS A 223 -29.53 16.80 -11.91
N ALA A 224 -29.03 16.35 -13.08
CA ALA A 224 -29.12 17.09 -14.33
C ALA A 224 -30.55 17.38 -14.81
N ASP A 225 -31.56 16.64 -14.33
CA ASP A 225 -32.95 16.75 -14.79
C ASP A 225 -33.87 17.44 -13.77
N CYS A 226 -33.93 16.93 -12.55
CA CYS A 226 -34.84 17.41 -11.51
C CYS A 226 -34.15 18.20 -10.40
N ARG A 227 -32.82 18.40 -10.49
CA ARG A 227 -32.00 19.08 -9.47
C ARG A 227 -32.07 18.49 -8.05
N ALA A 228 -32.53 17.25 -7.88
CA ALA A 228 -32.39 16.53 -6.61
C ALA A 228 -30.90 16.44 -6.19
N ALA A 229 -30.62 16.62 -4.90
CA ALA A 229 -29.25 16.62 -4.37
C ALA A 229 -28.61 15.22 -4.37
N ASN A 230 -27.28 15.20 -4.44
CA ASN A 230 -26.40 14.02 -4.37
C ASN A 230 -26.81 12.87 -5.30
N PRO A 231 -26.92 13.10 -6.63
CA PRO A 231 -27.25 12.05 -7.58
C PRO A 231 -26.15 10.98 -7.63
N ASP A 232 -26.54 9.71 -7.57
CA ASP A 232 -25.66 8.54 -7.49
C ASP A 232 -25.73 7.61 -8.72
N TRP A 233 -26.37 8.07 -9.79
CA TRP A 233 -26.42 7.41 -11.10
C TRP A 233 -25.94 8.35 -12.19
N ALA A 234 -25.55 7.80 -13.33
CA ALA A 234 -25.13 8.61 -14.48
C ALA A 234 -25.50 7.94 -15.80
N SER A 235 -25.79 8.75 -16.82
CA SER A 235 -25.94 8.29 -18.20
C SER A 235 -24.64 8.53 -18.95
N ILE A 236 -23.85 7.48 -19.19
CA ILE A 236 -22.47 7.57 -19.72
C ILE A 236 -22.44 8.23 -21.10
N ASN A 237 -23.29 7.79 -22.03
CA ASN A 237 -23.33 8.33 -23.40
C ASN A 237 -23.87 9.76 -23.49
N LEU A 238 -24.65 10.22 -22.51
CA LEU A 238 -25.23 11.58 -22.47
C LEU A 238 -24.40 12.52 -21.59
N CYS A 239 -23.42 11.99 -20.85
CA CYS A 239 -22.55 12.71 -19.92
C CYS A 239 -23.30 13.50 -18.83
N VAL A 240 -24.37 12.93 -18.28
CA VAL A 240 -25.17 13.55 -17.20
C VAL A 240 -25.23 12.68 -15.95
N VAL A 241 -25.09 13.31 -14.77
CA VAL A 241 -25.25 12.69 -13.45
C VAL A 241 -26.69 12.94 -12.97
N ILE A 242 -27.38 11.87 -12.61
CA ILE A 242 -28.83 11.85 -12.38
C ILE A 242 -29.18 11.09 -11.10
N CYS A 243 -30.29 11.46 -10.45
CA CYS A 243 -30.76 10.76 -9.25
C CYS A 243 -31.40 9.40 -9.61
N LYS A 244 -31.54 8.51 -8.63
CA LYS A 244 -32.20 7.19 -8.77
C LYS A 244 -33.56 7.26 -9.49
N ASN A 245 -34.37 8.27 -9.17
CA ASN A 245 -35.69 8.46 -9.76
C ASN A 245 -35.65 8.82 -11.26
N CYS A 246 -34.72 9.68 -11.67
CA CYS A 246 -34.50 10.00 -13.09
C CYS A 246 -33.82 8.84 -13.83
N ALA A 247 -32.87 8.16 -13.19
CA ALA A 247 -32.22 6.97 -13.72
C ALA A 247 -33.23 5.87 -14.10
N GLY A 248 -34.28 5.67 -13.29
CA GLY A 248 -35.39 4.77 -13.61
C GLY A 248 -36.09 5.10 -14.93
N GLN A 249 -36.34 6.38 -15.21
CA GLN A 249 -36.97 6.81 -16.46
C GLN A 249 -36.01 6.76 -17.65
N HIS A 250 -34.73 7.10 -17.43
CA HIS A 250 -33.68 6.95 -18.44
C HIS A 250 -33.54 5.50 -18.93
N ARG A 251 -33.66 4.50 -18.04
CA ARG A 251 -33.69 3.08 -18.44
C ARG A 251 -34.86 2.77 -19.38
N GLY A 252 -36.01 3.40 -19.16
CA GLY A 252 -37.18 3.30 -20.04
C GLY A 252 -36.99 3.90 -21.43
N LEU A 253 -35.96 4.73 -21.65
CA LEU A 253 -35.62 5.26 -22.98
C LEU A 253 -34.94 4.23 -23.89
N GLY A 254 -34.37 3.17 -23.32
CA GLY A 254 -33.58 2.14 -24.01
C GLY A 254 -32.09 2.49 -24.12
N THR A 255 -31.24 1.46 -24.19
CA THR A 255 -29.77 1.57 -24.18
C THR A 255 -29.18 2.27 -25.40
N MET A 256 -29.96 2.43 -26.46
CA MET A 256 -29.61 3.20 -27.67
C MET A 256 -29.81 4.71 -27.51
N VAL A 257 -30.43 5.15 -26.41
CA VAL A 257 -30.69 6.57 -26.11
C VAL A 257 -29.97 6.98 -24.83
N SER A 258 -30.07 6.17 -23.77
CA SER A 258 -29.39 6.44 -22.49
C SER A 258 -28.78 5.16 -21.91
N LYS A 259 -27.46 5.18 -21.70
CA LYS A 259 -26.67 4.11 -21.07
C LYS A 259 -26.45 4.46 -19.61
N VAL A 260 -27.39 4.05 -18.76
CA VAL A 260 -27.40 4.34 -17.32
C VAL A 260 -26.52 3.36 -16.56
N GLN A 261 -25.64 3.88 -15.70
CA GLN A 261 -24.82 3.09 -14.77
C GLN A 261 -24.82 3.72 -13.37
N SER A 262 -24.65 2.88 -12.35
CA SER A 262 -24.53 3.31 -10.95
C SER A 262 -23.12 3.83 -10.68
N LEU A 263 -23.00 4.98 -10.01
CA LEU A 263 -21.69 5.47 -9.54
C LEU A 263 -21.13 4.62 -8.39
N LYS A 264 -22.01 3.88 -7.70
CA LYS A 264 -21.70 3.14 -6.48
C LYS A 264 -21.55 1.64 -6.70
N LEU A 265 -22.32 1.07 -7.64
CA LEU A 265 -22.44 -0.39 -7.79
C LEU A 265 -21.68 -0.94 -9.01
N ASP A 266 -21.44 -0.12 -10.03
CA ASP A 266 -20.92 -0.59 -11.34
C ASP A 266 -19.43 -0.22 -11.53
N THR A 267 -18.58 -0.51 -10.55
CA THR A 267 -17.16 -0.06 -10.51
C THR A 267 -16.32 -0.49 -11.72
N SER A 268 -16.64 -1.63 -12.34
CA SER A 268 -15.92 -2.13 -13.52
C SER A 268 -16.20 -1.33 -14.81
N VAL A 269 -17.27 -0.54 -14.85
CA VAL A 269 -17.65 0.27 -16.02
C VAL A 269 -16.99 1.65 -15.99
N TRP A 270 -16.63 2.14 -14.81
CA TRP A 270 -16.03 3.45 -14.60
C TRP A 270 -14.53 3.42 -14.79
N SER A 271 -14.09 3.53 -16.04
CA SER A 271 -12.67 3.74 -16.34
C SER A 271 -12.24 5.16 -15.94
N ASN A 272 -10.93 5.36 -15.70
CA ASN A 272 -10.41 6.68 -15.30
C ASN A 272 -10.73 7.75 -16.35
N GLU A 273 -10.80 7.39 -17.63
CA GLU A 273 -11.15 8.30 -18.74
C GLU A 273 -12.61 8.76 -18.65
N ILE A 274 -13.53 7.84 -18.34
CA ILE A 274 -14.96 8.16 -18.19
C ILE A 274 -15.18 9.00 -16.93
N VAL A 275 -14.56 8.64 -15.80
CA VAL A 275 -14.64 9.42 -14.56
C VAL A 275 -14.16 10.84 -14.77
N GLN A 276 -13.02 11.01 -15.45
CA GLN A 276 -12.47 12.33 -15.74
C GLN A 276 -13.37 13.14 -16.67
N LEU A 277 -14.00 12.53 -17.69
CA LEU A 277 -14.98 13.19 -18.56
C LEU A 277 -16.13 13.81 -17.74
N PHE A 278 -16.66 13.09 -16.76
CA PHE A 278 -17.74 13.58 -15.89
C PHE A 278 -17.29 14.68 -14.94
N ILE A 279 -16.04 14.64 -14.45
CA ILE A 279 -15.45 15.72 -13.64
C ILE A 279 -15.25 16.98 -14.49
N MET A 280 -14.81 16.83 -15.75
CA MET A 280 -14.47 17.94 -16.65
C MET A 280 -15.70 18.62 -17.27
N LEU A 281 -16.70 17.84 -17.71
CA LEU A 281 -17.91 18.38 -18.32
C LEU A 281 -18.81 19.00 -17.25
N GLY A 282 -19.19 18.20 -16.25
CA GLY A 282 -20.17 18.58 -15.24
C GLY A 282 -21.59 18.74 -15.80
N ASN A 283 -22.60 18.59 -14.93
CA ASN A 283 -24.00 18.71 -15.32
C ASN A 283 -24.40 20.08 -15.87
N ASP A 284 -23.71 21.16 -15.49
CA ASP A 284 -24.04 22.51 -15.96
C ASP A 284 -23.75 22.63 -17.47
N ARG A 285 -22.54 22.26 -17.93
CA ARG A 285 -22.19 22.25 -19.36
C ARG A 285 -22.96 21.21 -20.15
N ALA A 286 -23.25 20.06 -19.54
CA ALA A 286 -24.13 19.07 -20.17
C ALA A 286 -25.51 19.68 -20.46
N ASN A 287 -26.05 20.47 -19.52
CA ASN A 287 -27.33 21.15 -19.68
C ASN A 287 -27.27 22.40 -20.57
N GLU A 288 -26.11 23.06 -20.73
CA GLU A 288 -25.92 24.09 -21.76
C GLU A 288 -26.15 23.53 -23.18
N PHE A 289 -25.90 22.23 -23.38
CA PHE A 289 -26.22 21.54 -24.63
C PHE A 289 -27.64 20.95 -24.63
N TRP A 290 -28.00 20.14 -23.63
CA TRP A 290 -29.26 19.38 -23.60
C TRP A 290 -30.49 20.19 -23.19
N ALA A 291 -30.31 21.32 -22.52
CA ALA A 291 -31.35 22.18 -21.97
C ALA A 291 -31.14 23.67 -22.34
N ALA A 292 -30.42 23.95 -23.43
CA ALA A 292 -30.09 25.30 -23.91
C ALA A 292 -31.30 26.22 -24.05
N SER A 293 -32.43 25.68 -24.56
CA SER A 293 -33.67 26.43 -24.77
C SER A 293 -34.75 26.13 -23.72
N LEU A 294 -34.38 25.52 -22.58
CA LEU A 294 -35.33 25.18 -21.52
C LEU A 294 -35.71 26.42 -20.71
N SER A 295 -36.99 26.77 -20.71
CA SER A 295 -37.50 27.90 -19.91
C SER A 295 -37.57 27.56 -18.41
N PRO A 296 -37.43 28.54 -17.49
CA PRO A 296 -37.57 28.29 -16.05
C PRO A 296 -38.93 27.71 -15.63
N SER A 297 -40.00 27.97 -16.40
CA SER A 297 -41.35 27.43 -16.17
C SER A 297 -41.52 25.96 -16.58
N GLU A 298 -40.65 25.43 -17.43
CA GLU A 298 -40.66 24.04 -17.90
C GLU A 298 -39.67 23.14 -17.13
N GLN A 299 -39.00 23.67 -16.10
CA GLN A 299 -38.07 22.91 -15.27
C GLN A 299 -38.82 21.90 -14.39
N LEU A 300 -38.27 20.69 -14.29
CA LEU A 300 -38.86 19.60 -13.53
C LEU A 300 -38.56 19.76 -12.03
N ASP A 301 -39.59 19.67 -11.20
CA ASP A 301 -39.48 19.69 -9.74
C ASP A 301 -38.88 18.37 -9.20
N PRO A 302 -38.03 18.39 -8.15
CA PRO A 302 -37.54 17.19 -7.47
C PRO A 302 -38.64 16.18 -7.09
N ASP A 303 -39.82 16.64 -6.69
CA ASP A 303 -40.94 15.83 -6.20
C ASP A 303 -41.98 15.51 -7.29
N ALA A 304 -41.68 15.78 -8.56
CA ALA A 304 -42.57 15.51 -9.69
C ALA A 304 -42.97 14.03 -9.83
N SER A 305 -44.17 13.79 -10.36
CA SER A 305 -44.70 12.42 -10.54
C SER A 305 -43.85 11.61 -11.54
N PRO A 306 -43.86 10.27 -11.46
CA PRO A 306 -43.15 9.43 -12.42
C PRO A 306 -43.53 9.69 -13.88
N GLU A 307 -44.80 9.99 -14.15
CA GLU A 307 -45.32 10.30 -15.49
C GLU A 307 -44.78 11.64 -16.00
N GLN A 308 -44.83 12.69 -15.17
CA GLN A 308 -44.26 14.01 -15.52
C GLN A 308 -42.76 13.92 -15.75
N ARG A 309 -42.04 13.18 -14.91
CA ARG A 309 -40.60 12.95 -15.03
C ARG A 309 -40.27 12.18 -16.32
N LYS A 310 -41.08 11.19 -16.68
CA LYS A 310 -40.94 10.42 -17.93
C LYS A 310 -41.12 11.32 -19.16
N ASP A 311 -42.19 12.11 -19.21
CA ASP A 311 -42.48 12.98 -20.35
C ASP A 311 -41.38 14.03 -20.54
N PHE A 312 -40.90 14.64 -19.46
CA PHE A 312 -39.79 15.59 -19.50
C PHE A 312 -38.49 14.94 -20.03
N ILE A 313 -38.11 13.77 -19.53
CA ILE A 313 -36.89 13.04 -19.93
C ILE A 313 -36.98 12.59 -21.41
N VAL A 314 -38.15 12.18 -21.88
CA VAL A 314 -38.40 11.88 -23.29
C VAL A 314 -38.22 13.13 -24.16
N GLN A 315 -38.84 14.24 -23.79
CA GLN A 315 -38.74 15.50 -24.54
C GLN A 315 -37.31 16.05 -24.59
N LYS A 316 -36.57 15.93 -23.48
CA LYS A 316 -35.19 16.42 -23.36
C LYS A 316 -34.20 15.58 -24.17
N TYR A 317 -34.22 14.24 -24.04
CA TYR A 317 -33.15 13.40 -24.60
C TYR A 317 -33.54 12.59 -25.83
N ARG A 318 -34.81 12.15 -25.97
CA ARG A 318 -35.27 11.38 -27.13
C ARG A 318 -35.77 12.27 -28.26
N GLU A 319 -36.50 13.34 -27.92
CA GLU A 319 -37.03 14.32 -28.88
C GLU A 319 -36.17 15.58 -29.01
N GLY A 320 -35.25 15.80 -28.05
CA GLY A 320 -34.20 16.82 -28.16
C GLY A 320 -34.77 18.22 -28.27
N ARG A 321 -35.95 18.42 -27.70
CA ARG A 321 -36.75 19.64 -27.82
C ARG A 321 -36.01 20.86 -27.28
N TYR A 322 -35.20 20.65 -26.25
CA TYR A 322 -34.48 21.70 -25.53
C TYR A 322 -33.00 21.81 -25.91
N ARG A 323 -32.53 20.99 -26.87
CA ARG A 323 -31.10 20.89 -27.19
C ARG A 323 -30.63 22.00 -28.14
N LEU A 324 -29.36 22.35 -28.05
CA LEU A 324 -28.70 23.23 -29.01
C LEU A 324 -28.55 22.55 -30.38
N ARG A 325 -28.98 23.19 -31.47
CA ARG A 325 -28.94 22.60 -32.83
C ARG A 325 -27.55 22.77 -33.45
N SER A 326 -26.87 21.66 -33.75
CA SER A 326 -25.60 21.66 -34.49
C SER A 326 -25.84 21.45 -36.01
N PRO A 327 -25.14 22.16 -36.90
CA PRO A 327 -25.22 21.98 -38.36
C PRO A 327 -24.77 20.60 -38.86
N ALA A 328 -23.94 19.88 -38.09
CA ALA A 328 -23.36 18.60 -38.49
C ALA A 328 -24.32 17.40 -38.35
N PHE A 329 -25.41 17.55 -37.57
CA PHE A 329 -26.37 16.47 -37.32
C PHE A 329 -27.81 17.01 -37.36
N SER A 330 -28.55 16.72 -38.43
CA SER A 330 -29.99 16.97 -38.50
C SER A 330 -30.76 15.94 -37.65
N ASN A 331 -30.51 14.66 -37.93
CA ASN A 331 -31.18 13.52 -37.31
C ASN A 331 -30.78 13.35 -35.83
N GLN A 332 -31.72 13.52 -34.89
CA GLN A 332 -31.47 13.20 -33.48
C GLN A 332 -31.15 11.72 -33.24
N GLU A 333 -31.81 10.83 -33.98
CA GLU A 333 -31.48 9.41 -33.92
C GLU A 333 -30.05 9.11 -34.40
N GLU A 334 -29.52 9.88 -35.34
CA GLU A 334 -28.15 9.69 -35.86
C GLU A 334 -27.10 10.16 -34.86
N LEU A 335 -27.34 11.29 -34.16
CA LEU A 335 -26.49 11.74 -33.06
C LEU A 335 -26.44 10.70 -31.92
N LEU A 336 -27.61 10.19 -31.49
CA LEU A 336 -27.72 9.24 -30.38
C LEU A 336 -27.17 7.86 -30.76
N LYS A 337 -27.55 7.30 -31.92
CA LYS A 337 -27.19 5.93 -32.35
C LYS A 337 -25.80 5.85 -32.99
N ARG A 338 -25.43 6.80 -33.88
CA ARG A 338 -24.22 6.71 -34.73
C ARG A 338 -22.99 7.34 -34.09
N SER A 339 -23.16 8.37 -33.25
CA SER A 339 -22.06 9.12 -32.65
C SER A 339 -21.86 8.79 -31.18
N LEU A 340 -22.85 9.07 -30.32
CA LEU A 340 -22.68 8.95 -28.86
C LEU A 340 -22.71 7.50 -28.34
N CYS A 341 -23.63 6.66 -28.82
CA CYS A 341 -23.70 5.26 -28.35
C CYS A 341 -22.55 4.38 -28.86
N ALA A 342 -22.09 4.61 -30.09
CA ALA A 342 -20.95 3.93 -30.69
C ALA A 342 -19.63 4.33 -30.01
N ALA A 343 -19.44 5.61 -29.70
CA ALA A 343 -18.23 6.10 -29.04
C ALA A 343 -18.03 5.55 -27.62
N VAL A 344 -19.10 5.17 -26.91
CA VAL A 344 -18.98 4.41 -25.65
C VAL A 344 -18.42 3.00 -25.87
N SER A 345 -18.83 2.34 -26.96
CA SER A 345 -18.38 0.97 -27.28
C SER A 345 -16.96 0.95 -27.87
N GLU A 346 -16.55 2.02 -28.56
CA GLU A 346 -15.24 2.17 -29.21
C GLU A 346 -14.19 2.90 -28.34
N GLN A 347 -14.54 3.28 -27.10
CA GLN A 347 -13.67 4.04 -26.17
C GLN A 347 -13.22 5.41 -26.70
N THR A 348 -13.94 5.98 -27.68
CA THR A 348 -13.67 7.30 -28.27
C THR A 348 -14.58 8.41 -27.72
N LEU A 349 -15.38 8.10 -26.70
CA LEU A 349 -16.42 8.97 -26.13
C LEU A 349 -15.94 10.39 -25.83
N LEU A 350 -14.76 10.55 -25.23
CA LEU A 350 -14.20 11.86 -24.91
C LEU A 350 -14.02 12.73 -26.17
N LYS A 351 -13.42 12.18 -27.23
CA LYS A 351 -13.19 12.89 -28.50
C LYS A 351 -14.50 13.30 -29.16
N THR A 352 -15.44 12.36 -29.24
CA THR A 352 -16.73 12.57 -29.89
C THR A 352 -17.60 13.60 -29.15
N VAL A 353 -17.65 13.52 -27.82
CA VAL A 353 -18.42 14.47 -27.00
C VAL A 353 -17.81 15.87 -27.06
N THR A 354 -16.48 16.00 -26.94
CA THR A 354 -15.83 17.32 -27.02
C THR A 354 -16.03 17.96 -28.40
N GLN A 355 -15.92 17.18 -29.49
CA GLN A 355 -16.16 17.71 -30.84
C GLN A 355 -17.60 18.19 -31.04
N VAL A 356 -18.59 17.39 -30.61
CA VAL A 356 -20.02 17.74 -30.74
C VAL A 356 -20.36 19.00 -29.94
N PHE A 357 -19.82 19.14 -28.73
CA PHE A 357 -20.11 20.28 -27.85
C PHE A 357 -19.40 21.55 -28.35
N SER A 358 -18.14 21.47 -28.81
CA SER A 358 -17.40 22.61 -29.36
C SER A 358 -17.96 23.10 -30.71
N GLU A 359 -18.43 22.19 -31.58
CA GLU A 359 -19.10 22.59 -32.85
C GLU A 359 -20.43 23.32 -32.59
N ALA A 360 -21.15 22.95 -31.53
CA ALA A 360 -22.40 23.59 -31.13
C ALA A 360 -22.17 25.00 -30.55
N GLU A 361 -21.08 25.22 -29.82
CA GLU A 361 -20.66 26.54 -29.32
C GLU A 361 -20.27 27.50 -30.46
N LEU A 362 -19.52 27.01 -31.47
CA LEU A 362 -19.12 27.80 -32.64
C LEU A 362 -20.31 28.26 -33.50
N SER A 363 -21.37 27.46 -33.57
CA SER A 363 -22.59 27.82 -34.31
C SER A 363 -23.44 28.86 -33.57
N ASN A 364 -23.40 28.91 -32.25
CA ASN A 364 -24.05 29.96 -31.45
C ASN A 364 -23.40 31.34 -31.63
N LEU A 365 -22.07 31.40 -31.78
CA LEU A 365 -21.34 32.63 -32.08
C LEU A 365 -21.69 33.21 -33.47
N SER A 366 -22.12 32.36 -34.40
CA SER A 366 -22.52 32.78 -35.76
C SER A 366 -23.96 33.31 -35.86
N ASN A 367 -24.83 33.01 -34.88
CA ASN A 367 -26.25 33.40 -34.92
C ASN A 367 -26.55 34.75 -34.25
N HIS A 368 -25.57 35.40 -33.62
CA HIS A 368 -25.73 36.71 -32.97
C HIS A 368 -25.09 37.90 -33.71
N GLY A 369 -24.67 37.71 -34.97
CA GLY A 369 -24.17 38.80 -35.83
C GLY A 369 -25.18 39.24 -36.88
N ASP A 370 -25.86 40.35 -36.64
CA ASP A 370 -26.58 41.07 -37.68
C ASP A 370 -25.59 41.63 -38.72
N GLY A 371 -25.83 41.28 -39.99
CA GLY A 371 -25.35 41.95 -41.20
C GLY A 371 -23.87 42.34 -41.35
N ARG A 372 -23.02 41.42 -41.83
CA ARG A 372 -22.11 41.63 -43.00
C ARG A 372 -21.36 40.33 -43.33
N GLN A 373 -21.55 39.84 -44.56
CA GLN A 373 -20.99 38.60 -45.08
C GLN A 373 -19.45 38.60 -45.08
N PRO A 374 -18.79 37.46 -44.78
CA PRO A 374 -17.38 37.26 -45.12
C PRO A 374 -17.27 36.71 -46.54
N GLN A 375 -16.83 37.55 -47.47
CA GLN A 375 -16.46 37.14 -48.82
C GLN A 375 -15.13 36.39 -48.76
N GLN A 376 -15.13 35.15 -49.24
CA GLN A 376 -13.92 34.38 -49.56
C GLN A 376 -13.01 35.20 -50.49
N CYS A 377 -11.70 35.21 -50.23
CA CYS A 377 -10.73 35.28 -51.32
C CYS A 377 -9.39 34.64 -50.96
N LEU A 378 -9.04 33.65 -51.78
CA LEU A 378 -7.72 33.03 -51.93
C LEU A 378 -6.71 34.03 -52.55
N LEU A 379 -5.44 33.86 -52.16
CA LEU A 379 -4.18 34.11 -52.88
C LEU A 379 -4.14 35.20 -53.99
N SER A 380 -3.31 36.24 -53.82
CA SER A 380 -2.39 36.75 -54.86
C SER A 380 -1.35 37.73 -54.29
N ALA A 381 -0.15 37.68 -54.88
CA ALA A 381 1.05 38.45 -54.53
C ALA A 381 1.09 39.86 -55.19
N SER A 382 1.90 40.78 -54.64
CA SER A 382 2.62 41.93 -55.27
C SER A 382 2.59 43.24 -54.45
N GLY A 383 3.46 44.21 -54.75
CA GLY A 383 3.66 45.50 -54.05
C GLY A 383 4.90 46.23 -54.61
N PRO A 384 5.60 47.14 -53.87
CA PRO A 384 5.32 47.73 -52.55
C PRO A 384 5.45 49.29 -52.49
N SER A 385 4.87 49.99 -51.49
CA SER A 385 5.12 51.45 -51.31
C SER A 385 4.77 52.05 -49.92
N TRP A 386 5.83 52.26 -49.11
CA TRP A 386 6.26 53.46 -48.35
C TRP A 386 5.33 54.43 -47.58
N SER A 387 5.88 54.85 -46.41
CA SER A 387 5.63 56.04 -45.53
C SER A 387 4.45 55.93 -44.52
N SER A 388 4.52 56.36 -43.25
CA SER A 388 5.47 57.15 -42.45
C SER A 388 5.24 56.91 -40.94
N GLU A 389 6.20 57.40 -40.15
CA GLU A 389 6.44 57.46 -38.70
C GLU A 389 5.26 57.74 -37.70
N SER A 390 5.26 56.99 -36.58
CA SER A 390 5.20 57.37 -35.12
C SER A 390 4.34 58.55 -34.59
N PRO A 391 4.10 58.69 -33.25
CA PRO A 391 3.85 57.72 -32.17
C PRO A 391 2.66 58.10 -31.22
N ALA A 392 2.25 57.14 -30.36
CA ALA A 392 1.66 57.28 -29.01
C ALA A 392 0.55 58.31 -28.73
N GLN A 393 -0.69 57.85 -28.47
CA GLN A 393 -1.48 58.32 -27.32
C GLN A 393 -2.67 57.41 -26.96
N GLU A 394 -3.00 57.46 -25.67
CA GLU A 394 -3.97 56.68 -24.90
C GLU A 394 -5.36 56.54 -25.54
N CYS A 395 -5.96 55.35 -25.41
CA CYS A 395 -7.41 55.25 -25.40
C CYS A 395 -7.89 54.35 -24.25
N GLN A 396 -8.81 54.93 -23.50
CA GLN A 396 -9.27 54.54 -22.19
C GLN A 396 -10.04 53.22 -22.22
N ARG A 397 -9.77 52.39 -21.20
CA ARG A 397 -10.58 51.23 -20.83
C ARG A 397 -12.02 51.67 -20.55
N THR A 398 -12.95 51.34 -21.43
CA THR A 398 -14.34 51.12 -21.05
C THR A 398 -14.45 49.71 -20.48
N ASN A 399 -14.67 49.66 -19.16
CA ASN A 399 -15.03 48.46 -18.42
C ASN A 399 -16.33 47.87 -18.98
N CYS A 400 -16.24 46.75 -19.69
CA CYS A 400 -17.33 45.79 -19.81
C CYS A 400 -16.93 44.55 -19.03
N LEU A 401 -17.69 44.25 -17.97
CA LEU A 401 -17.61 43.04 -17.16
C LEU A 401 -17.91 41.81 -18.04
N LEU A 402 -16.89 41.25 -18.68
CA LEU A 402 -16.90 39.90 -19.20
C LEU A 402 -16.46 38.97 -18.07
N SER A 403 -17.33 38.00 -17.76
CA SER A 403 -17.01 36.85 -16.92
C SER A 403 -15.70 36.22 -17.39
N ASP A 404 -14.81 35.96 -16.42
CA ASP A 404 -13.50 35.35 -16.60
C ASP A 404 -13.57 34.14 -17.56
N PRO A 405 -12.77 34.06 -18.64
CA PRO A 405 -12.73 32.89 -19.51
C PRO A 405 -12.34 31.66 -18.68
N GLY A 406 -13.18 30.62 -18.69
CA GLY A 406 -12.87 29.39 -17.98
C GLY A 406 -11.57 28.76 -18.50
N VAL A 407 -10.84 28.08 -17.61
CA VAL A 407 -9.55 27.38 -17.85
C VAL A 407 -9.50 26.52 -19.14
N TYR A 408 -10.65 26.14 -19.70
CA TYR A 408 -10.78 25.35 -20.92
C TYR A 408 -10.64 26.15 -22.23
N ASP A 409 -11.04 27.43 -22.28
CA ASP A 409 -10.89 28.26 -23.50
C ASP A 409 -9.41 28.52 -23.81
N GLU A 410 -8.57 28.58 -22.78
CA GLU A 410 -7.12 28.74 -22.94
C GLU A 410 -6.41 27.47 -23.44
N VAL A 411 -6.97 26.27 -23.22
CA VAL A 411 -6.34 24.98 -23.56
C VAL A 411 -6.50 24.60 -25.03
N MET A 412 -7.59 25.04 -25.66
CA MET A 412 -8.00 24.66 -27.03
C MET A 412 -7.72 25.74 -28.10
N GLN A 413 -7.23 26.93 -27.72
CA GLN A 413 -6.84 27.96 -28.69
C GLN A 413 -5.60 27.54 -29.52
N PRO A 414 -5.57 27.84 -30.83
CA PRO A 414 -4.38 27.61 -31.65
C PRO A 414 -3.19 28.39 -31.07
N VAL A 415 -2.09 27.69 -30.82
CA VAL A 415 -0.90 28.29 -30.22
C VAL A 415 -0.25 29.24 -31.23
N PHE A 416 -0.38 30.55 -31.00
CA PHE A 416 0.37 31.57 -31.71
C PHE A 416 1.02 32.50 -30.69
N HIS A 417 2.35 32.51 -30.64
CA HIS A 417 3.10 33.38 -29.74
C HIS A 417 4.35 33.90 -30.46
N SER A 418 4.63 35.20 -30.35
CA SER A 418 5.78 35.83 -30.98
C SER A 418 6.41 36.89 -30.08
N GLY A 419 7.72 37.07 -30.21
CA GLY A 419 8.49 37.98 -29.37
C GLY A 419 9.99 37.76 -29.46
N TYR A 420 10.77 38.53 -28.70
CA TYR A 420 12.23 38.41 -28.69
C TYR A 420 12.70 37.35 -27.70
N LEU A 421 13.66 36.52 -28.13
CA LEU A 421 14.40 35.57 -27.32
C LEU A 421 15.91 35.83 -27.42
N TYR A 422 16.63 35.63 -26.32
CA TYR A 422 18.10 35.70 -26.32
C TYR A 422 18.67 34.29 -26.41
N LYS A 423 19.42 34.00 -27.47
CA LYS A 423 19.98 32.67 -27.73
C LYS A 423 21.47 32.64 -27.44
N SER A 424 21.94 31.54 -26.85
CA SER A 424 23.37 31.25 -26.69
C SER A 424 24.07 30.92 -28.01
N GLY A 425 25.33 31.36 -28.13
CA GLY A 425 26.32 30.70 -28.98
C GLY A 425 26.50 29.23 -28.59
N SER A 426 26.66 28.35 -29.59
CA SER A 426 26.90 26.92 -29.40
C SER A 426 28.41 26.66 -29.30
N THR A 427 28.93 26.19 -28.16
CA THR A 427 30.31 25.71 -28.05
C THR A 427 30.36 24.21 -27.77
N HIS A 428 31.12 23.47 -28.57
CA HIS A 428 31.46 22.08 -28.34
C HIS A 428 32.25 21.91 -27.03
N ARG A 429 31.80 20.97 -26.18
CA ARG A 429 32.47 20.32 -25.03
C ARG A 429 33.39 21.17 -24.13
N GLY A 430 32.94 21.33 -22.87
CA GLY A 430 33.77 21.01 -21.71
C GLY A 430 34.66 22.10 -21.12
N THR A 431 34.07 23.11 -20.47
CA THR A 431 34.50 23.66 -19.16
C THR A 431 33.51 24.76 -18.76
N LEU A 432 32.87 24.64 -17.60
CA LEU A 432 32.01 25.67 -17.03
C LEU A 432 32.89 26.76 -16.40
N SER A 433 33.46 27.65 -17.21
CA SER A 433 33.92 28.96 -16.73
C SER A 433 32.82 29.99 -17.00
N ARG A 434 32.58 30.80 -15.97
CA ARG A 434 31.59 31.87 -15.88
C ARG A 434 31.69 32.81 -17.11
N LYS A 435 30.78 32.64 -18.08
CA LYS A 435 30.75 33.46 -19.31
C LYS A 435 30.24 34.87 -19.00
N SER A 436 30.88 35.88 -19.61
CA SER A 436 30.45 37.27 -19.54
C SER A 436 29.26 37.52 -20.49
N ARG A 437 28.52 38.58 -20.19
CA ARG A 437 27.10 38.84 -20.51
C ARG A 437 26.88 39.30 -21.97
N GLU A 438 27.80 38.96 -22.87
CA GLU A 438 27.93 39.57 -24.20
C GLU A 438 27.59 38.62 -25.38
N ASP A 439 27.77 37.30 -25.21
CA ASP A 439 27.64 36.30 -26.28
C ASP A 439 26.18 35.90 -26.64
N LEU A 440 25.17 36.68 -26.22
CA LEU A 440 23.75 36.35 -26.41
C LEU A 440 23.16 37.09 -27.62
N GLN A 441 22.80 36.34 -28.66
CA GLN A 441 22.16 36.89 -29.85
C GLN A 441 20.66 37.08 -29.61
N LYS A 442 20.17 38.33 -29.73
CA LYS A 442 18.74 38.64 -29.68
C LYS A 442 18.08 38.29 -31.01
N LEU A 443 17.07 37.42 -30.98
CA LEU A 443 16.36 36.94 -32.17
C LEU A 443 14.85 37.15 -31.99
N TRP A 444 14.15 37.53 -33.04
CA TRP A 444 12.69 37.50 -33.08
C TRP A 444 12.24 36.06 -33.34
N CYS A 445 11.35 35.53 -32.50
CA CYS A 445 10.85 34.17 -32.62
C CYS A 445 9.32 34.17 -32.78
N SER A 446 8.81 33.21 -33.53
CA SER A 446 7.38 32.91 -33.64
C SER A 446 7.12 31.41 -33.49
N VAL A 447 6.13 31.05 -32.68
CA VAL A 447 5.60 29.69 -32.53
C VAL A 447 4.33 29.55 -33.37
N ASP A 448 4.37 28.69 -34.39
CA ASP A 448 3.20 28.28 -35.16
C ASP A 448 3.15 26.74 -35.30
N ARG A 449 3.38 26.20 -36.51
CA ARG A 449 3.68 24.80 -36.82
C ARG A 449 5.17 24.46 -36.62
N SER A 450 6.03 25.47 -36.45
CA SER A 450 7.46 25.36 -36.22
C SER A 450 7.96 26.54 -35.39
N LEU A 451 9.07 26.38 -34.67
CA LEU A 451 9.78 27.49 -34.06
C LEU A 451 10.65 28.15 -35.13
N ARG A 452 10.25 29.35 -35.59
CA ARG A 452 11.03 30.14 -36.56
C ARG A 452 11.71 31.29 -35.85
N PHE A 453 12.97 31.53 -36.21
CA PHE A 453 13.78 32.62 -35.68
C PHE A 453 14.19 33.55 -36.82
N TYR A 454 14.22 34.85 -36.54
CA TYR A 454 14.54 35.92 -37.48
C TYR A 454 15.52 36.89 -36.81
N GLU A 455 16.45 37.46 -37.57
CA GLU A 455 17.33 38.51 -37.05
C GLU A 455 16.58 39.85 -36.88
N SER A 456 15.53 40.06 -37.69
CA SER A 456 14.63 41.21 -37.63
C SER A 456 13.20 40.79 -37.98
N PRO A 457 12.16 41.38 -37.35
CA PRO A 457 10.76 41.08 -37.65
C PRO A 457 10.34 41.42 -39.10
N LEU A 458 11.18 42.14 -39.85
CA LEU A 458 10.93 42.55 -41.24
C LEU A 458 11.50 41.55 -42.28
N GLN A 459 12.21 40.50 -41.84
CA GLN A 459 12.85 39.53 -42.73
C GLN A 459 11.87 38.41 -43.11
N ALA A 460 11.76 38.10 -44.40
CA ALA A 460 10.83 37.08 -44.90
C ALA A 460 11.27 35.65 -44.58
N ASP A 461 12.57 35.37 -44.66
CA ASP A 461 13.13 34.04 -44.44
C ASP A 461 13.68 33.89 -43.02
N PRO A 462 13.38 32.78 -42.32
CA PRO A 462 13.89 32.53 -40.99
C PRO A 462 15.37 32.16 -41.01
N CYS A 463 16.17 32.74 -40.10
CA CYS A 463 17.59 32.41 -39.93
C CYS A 463 17.80 31.03 -39.28
N MET A 464 16.80 30.55 -38.53
CA MET A 464 16.78 29.20 -37.95
C MET A 464 15.34 28.71 -37.88
N GLN A 465 15.13 27.43 -38.15
CA GLN A 465 13.84 26.76 -38.01
C GLN A 465 14.01 25.46 -37.24
N ILE A 466 13.21 25.27 -36.20
CA ILE A 466 13.12 24.04 -35.41
C ILE A 466 11.72 23.47 -35.60
N SER A 467 11.63 22.24 -36.09
CA SER A 467 10.36 21.52 -36.19
C SER A 467 9.87 21.14 -34.79
N LEU A 468 8.59 21.34 -34.50
CA LEU A 468 8.00 20.96 -33.21
C LEU A 468 8.07 19.45 -32.96
N LYS A 469 8.03 18.63 -34.02
CA LYS A 469 8.15 17.17 -33.96
C LYS A 469 9.55 16.70 -33.54
N ASP A 470 10.55 17.56 -33.68
CA ASP A 470 11.93 17.23 -33.32
C ASP A 470 12.22 17.54 -31.85
N ILE A 471 11.30 18.19 -31.12
CA ILE A 471 11.49 18.54 -29.71
C ILE A 471 11.20 17.30 -28.85
N LEU A 472 12.24 16.77 -28.20
CA LEU A 472 12.13 15.64 -27.29
C LEU A 472 11.79 16.08 -25.87
N CYS A 473 12.44 17.15 -25.38
CA CYS A 473 12.14 17.73 -24.08
C CYS A 473 12.38 19.25 -24.02
N LEU A 474 11.57 19.90 -23.19
CA LEU A 474 11.64 21.31 -22.84
C LEU A 474 11.90 21.40 -21.32
N GLY A 475 13.06 21.91 -20.94
CA GLY A 475 13.45 22.15 -19.55
C GLY A 475 13.38 23.64 -19.20
N VAL A 476 12.98 23.98 -17.99
CA VAL A 476 12.82 25.35 -17.50
C VAL A 476 13.71 25.56 -16.28
N SER A 477 14.58 26.56 -16.36
CA SER A 477 15.53 26.92 -15.30
C SER A 477 15.14 28.27 -14.69
N ARG A 478 15.08 28.32 -13.36
CA ARG A 478 14.77 29.52 -12.58
C ARG A 478 15.85 29.73 -11.53
N PRO A 479 16.14 30.98 -11.13
CA PRO A 479 17.10 31.24 -10.08
C PRO A 479 16.55 30.74 -8.73
N ASP A 480 17.36 29.99 -7.98
CA ASP A 480 16.98 29.49 -6.65
C ASP A 480 16.79 30.68 -5.69
N SER A 481 15.63 30.76 -5.01
CA SER A 481 15.27 31.83 -4.07
C SER A 481 16.15 31.87 -2.80
N ALA A 482 17.06 30.90 -2.62
CA ALA A 482 17.89 30.75 -1.43
C ALA A 482 19.37 30.69 -1.79
N GLY A 483 20.06 31.82 -1.64
CA GLY A 483 21.52 31.86 -1.44
C GLY A 483 22.38 32.27 -2.64
N ASN A 484 22.32 33.55 -3.02
CA ASN A 484 23.51 34.38 -3.18
C ASN A 484 23.11 35.84 -3.38
N HIS A 485 23.45 36.70 -2.40
CA HIS A 485 23.44 38.14 -2.58
C HIS A 485 24.57 38.53 -3.56
N GLY A 486 24.31 38.37 -4.85
CA GLY A 486 25.10 38.89 -5.96
C GLY A 486 24.18 39.67 -6.90
N VAL A 487 24.75 40.65 -7.61
CA VAL A 487 24.06 41.52 -8.58
C VAL A 487 23.08 40.69 -9.45
N PRO A 488 21.80 41.10 -9.58
CA PRO A 488 20.83 40.36 -10.39
C PRO A 488 21.29 40.34 -11.85
N ASP A 489 21.54 39.14 -12.37
CA ASP A 489 21.84 38.92 -13.78
C ASP A 489 20.56 39.10 -14.61
N ARG A 490 20.60 39.86 -15.72
CA ARG A 490 19.39 40.22 -16.50
C ARG A 490 18.69 39.00 -17.12
N PHE A 491 19.43 37.91 -17.27
CA PHE A 491 19.03 36.72 -18.01
C PHE A 491 18.85 35.49 -17.09
N CYS A 492 18.44 35.73 -15.83
CA CYS A 492 18.26 34.69 -14.82
C CYS A 492 17.13 33.68 -15.13
N TYR A 493 16.21 34.01 -16.05
CA TYR A 493 15.15 33.14 -16.51
C TYR A 493 15.53 32.50 -17.84
N SER A 494 15.63 31.17 -17.89
CA SER A 494 16.02 30.46 -19.11
C SER A 494 15.27 29.16 -19.32
N PHE A 495 15.21 28.72 -20.57
CA PHE A 495 14.68 27.41 -20.93
C PHE A 495 15.58 26.74 -21.96
N GLU A 496 15.50 25.42 -22.00
CA GLU A 496 16.33 24.57 -22.83
C GLU A 496 15.46 23.66 -23.69
N LEU A 497 15.79 23.58 -24.99
CA LEU A 497 15.15 22.66 -25.93
C LEU A 497 16.14 21.58 -26.33
N TYR A 498 15.78 20.33 -26.09
CA TYR A 498 16.52 19.17 -26.55
C TYR A 498 15.83 18.56 -27.78
N LEU A 499 16.59 18.38 -28.85
CA LEU A 499 16.07 17.90 -30.12
C LEU A 499 16.47 16.44 -30.39
N THR A 500 15.73 15.76 -31.29
CA THR A 500 16.05 14.42 -31.81
C THR A 500 17.44 14.31 -32.45
N SER A 501 18.04 15.44 -32.84
CA SER A 501 19.40 15.53 -33.39
C SER A 501 20.52 15.57 -32.33
N ASP A 502 20.21 15.33 -31.05
CA ASP A 502 21.12 15.46 -29.90
C ASP A 502 21.69 16.89 -29.70
N LYS A 503 21.04 17.90 -30.30
CA LYS A 503 21.39 19.31 -30.10
C LYS A 503 20.58 19.91 -28.95
N LEU A 504 21.28 20.60 -28.04
CA LEU A 504 20.70 21.37 -26.94
C LEU A 504 20.75 22.87 -27.28
N HIS A 505 19.59 23.52 -27.29
CA HIS A 505 19.48 24.97 -27.48
C HIS A 505 19.08 25.64 -26.17
N HIS A 506 19.85 26.63 -25.74
CA HIS A 506 19.58 27.41 -24.52
C HIS A 506 19.09 28.82 -24.88
N PHE A 507 17.97 29.21 -24.29
CA PHE A 507 17.32 30.51 -24.49
C PHE A 507 17.12 31.21 -23.15
N ALA A 508 17.36 32.50 -23.13
CA ALA A 508 17.18 33.34 -21.95
C ALA A 508 16.17 34.46 -22.19
N LEU A 509 15.53 34.87 -21.09
CA LEU A 509 14.44 35.84 -21.02
C LEU A 509 14.68 36.81 -19.86
N GLU A 510 14.02 37.96 -19.94
CA GLU A 510 14.19 39.05 -18.96
C GLU A 510 13.22 38.94 -17.78
N THR A 511 12.06 38.28 -17.96
CA THR A 511 11.00 38.20 -16.93
C THR A 511 10.46 36.79 -16.76
N ALA A 512 9.99 36.47 -15.54
CA ALA A 512 9.34 35.20 -15.22
C ALA A 512 8.04 34.99 -16.02
N GLU A 513 7.25 36.05 -16.23
CA GLU A 513 6.02 36.02 -17.02
C GLU A 513 6.30 35.66 -18.48
N ALA A 514 7.34 36.25 -19.08
CA ALA A 514 7.74 35.93 -20.45
C ALA A 514 8.20 34.46 -20.53
N LEU A 515 8.99 33.98 -19.56
CA LEU A 515 9.39 32.58 -19.47
C LEU A 515 8.17 31.64 -19.41
N HIS A 516 7.21 31.94 -18.55
CA HIS A 516 5.99 31.15 -18.44
C HIS A 516 5.18 31.15 -19.76
N SER A 517 4.97 32.32 -20.37
CA SER A 517 4.26 32.44 -21.66
C SER A 517 4.91 31.66 -22.79
N TRP A 518 6.24 31.78 -22.95
CA TRP A 518 7.01 31.05 -23.96
C TRP A 518 6.99 29.53 -23.75
N THR A 519 7.29 29.07 -22.54
CA THR A 519 7.37 27.63 -22.21
C THR A 519 6.00 26.96 -22.27
N ARG A 520 4.92 27.66 -21.87
CA ARG A 520 3.53 27.22 -22.04
C ARG A 520 3.16 27.08 -23.51
N SER A 521 3.50 28.07 -24.33
CA SER A 521 3.20 28.06 -25.76
C SER A 521 3.97 26.96 -26.48
N ILE A 522 5.29 26.88 -26.28
CA ILE A 522 6.12 25.83 -26.89
C ILE A 522 5.69 24.45 -26.40
N GLY A 523 5.43 24.28 -25.10
CA GLY A 523 4.94 23.03 -24.54
C GLY A 523 3.63 22.58 -25.18
N LYS A 524 2.62 23.44 -25.26
CA LYS A 524 1.33 23.13 -25.93
C LYS A 524 1.50 22.83 -27.42
N ALA A 525 2.46 23.47 -28.09
CA ALA A 525 2.72 23.22 -29.51
C ALA A 525 3.45 21.88 -29.76
N ALA A 526 4.26 21.41 -28.79
CA ALA A 526 5.11 20.23 -28.93
C ALA A 526 4.56 18.96 -28.25
N THR A 527 3.47 19.05 -27.48
CA THR A 527 2.93 17.94 -26.67
C THR A 527 1.46 17.66 -26.98
N PRO A 528 0.94 16.45 -26.66
CA PRO A 528 -0.47 16.13 -26.82
C PRO A 528 -1.38 16.94 -25.87
N LEU A 529 -2.67 16.98 -26.19
CA LEU A 529 -3.71 17.69 -25.40
C LEU A 529 -3.72 17.26 -23.92
N SER A 530 -3.34 16.01 -23.64
CA SER A 530 -3.23 15.43 -22.29
C SER A 530 -2.31 16.25 -21.36
N CYS A 531 -1.30 16.94 -21.90
CA CYS A 531 -0.36 17.76 -21.15
C CYS A 531 -0.83 19.21 -20.94
N HIS A 532 -1.76 19.73 -21.76
CA HIS A 532 -2.01 21.17 -21.85
C HIS A 532 -2.48 21.81 -20.54
N CYS A 533 -3.34 21.12 -19.78
CA CYS A 533 -3.81 21.58 -18.48
C CYS A 533 -2.65 21.72 -17.47
N LEU A 534 -1.68 20.80 -17.51
CA LEU A 534 -0.52 20.82 -16.61
C LEU A 534 0.45 21.95 -16.98
N LEU A 535 0.59 22.23 -18.29
CA LEU A 535 1.44 23.28 -18.83
C LEU A 535 0.86 24.70 -18.64
N THR A 536 -0.41 24.84 -18.24
CA THR A 536 -0.96 26.14 -17.82
C THR A 536 -0.33 26.67 -16.56
N ARG A 537 0.23 25.78 -15.73
CA ARG A 537 0.93 26.11 -14.51
C ARG A 537 2.43 26.04 -14.75
N GLU A 538 3.17 26.56 -13.78
CA GLU A 538 4.62 26.41 -13.76
C GLU A 538 5.04 24.93 -13.69
N PHE A 539 5.99 24.56 -14.55
CA PHE A 539 6.62 23.23 -14.61
C PHE A 539 8.14 23.38 -14.79
N GLU A 540 8.89 22.34 -14.43
CA GLU A 540 10.35 22.29 -14.53
C GLU A 540 10.79 21.58 -15.82
N ARG A 541 10.07 20.53 -16.24
CA ARG A 541 10.39 19.81 -17.47
C ARG A 541 9.17 19.14 -18.07
N VAL A 542 9.09 19.12 -19.41
CA VAL A 542 8.14 18.29 -20.17
C VAL A 542 8.87 17.60 -21.32
N GLY A 543 8.53 16.35 -21.61
CA GLY A 543 9.15 15.61 -22.71
C GLY A 543 8.77 14.15 -22.80
N LEU A 544 9.23 13.49 -23.84
CA LEU A 544 8.95 12.08 -24.12
C LEU A 544 9.90 11.15 -23.36
N LEU A 545 9.37 10.17 -22.63
CA LEU A 545 10.14 9.09 -22.01
C LEU A 545 9.51 7.73 -22.30
N ARG A 546 10.33 6.68 -22.20
CA ARG A 546 9.85 5.29 -22.20
C ARG A 546 9.67 4.81 -20.78
N TYR A 547 8.60 4.08 -20.51
CA TYR A 547 8.33 3.52 -19.19
C TYR A 547 7.81 2.08 -19.19
N LYS A 548 8.00 1.37 -18.08
CA LYS A 548 7.37 0.07 -17.76
C LYS A 548 6.58 0.20 -16.46
N ALA A 549 5.27 -0.03 -16.53
CA ALA A 549 4.39 -0.03 -15.36
C ALA A 549 4.41 -1.39 -14.62
N MET A 550 4.05 -1.37 -13.33
CA MET A 550 4.02 -2.58 -12.49
C MET A 550 3.06 -3.67 -13.01
N LEU A 551 1.94 -3.28 -13.63
CA LEU A 551 0.93 -4.21 -14.15
C LEU A 551 1.39 -4.93 -15.44
N ASP A 552 2.38 -4.40 -16.14
CA ASP A 552 2.93 -4.99 -17.36
C ASP A 552 4.45 -4.70 -17.48
N PRO A 553 5.29 -5.39 -16.69
CA PRO A 553 6.73 -5.15 -16.66
C PRO A 553 7.46 -5.63 -17.93
N GLN A 554 6.77 -6.34 -18.83
CA GLN A 554 7.36 -6.93 -20.02
C GLN A 554 7.38 -5.94 -21.21
N GLN A 555 6.49 -4.93 -21.22
CA GLN A 555 6.35 -4.03 -22.36
C GLN A 555 6.81 -2.59 -22.03
N TRP A 556 7.73 -2.05 -22.84
CA TRP A 556 8.04 -0.63 -22.85
C TRP A 556 6.94 0.15 -23.56
N LYS A 557 6.47 1.24 -22.93
CA LYS A 557 5.50 2.18 -23.50
C LYS A 557 6.13 3.56 -23.60
N ASP A 558 5.80 4.30 -24.64
CA ASP A 558 6.19 5.70 -24.78
C ASP A 558 5.09 6.57 -24.13
N ALA A 559 5.46 7.64 -23.43
CA ALA A 559 4.53 8.64 -22.90
C ALA A 559 5.23 9.99 -22.67
N TYR A 560 4.45 11.07 -22.65
CA TYR A 560 4.94 12.37 -22.23
C TYR A 560 4.90 12.47 -20.71
N PHE A 561 5.97 13.00 -20.14
CA PHE A 561 6.08 13.25 -18.71
C PHE A 561 6.12 14.75 -18.46
N VAL A 562 5.39 15.19 -17.44
CA VAL A 562 5.44 16.58 -16.96
C VAL A 562 5.93 16.56 -15.53
N LEU A 563 7.08 17.17 -15.27
CA LEU A 563 7.61 17.41 -13.94
C LEU A 563 7.11 18.76 -13.45
N GLN A 564 6.33 18.73 -12.37
CA GLN A 564 5.82 19.92 -11.70
C GLN A 564 6.09 19.84 -10.19
N LYS A 565 7.00 20.68 -9.72
CA LYS A 565 7.52 20.71 -8.34
C LYS A 565 8.08 19.36 -7.92
N SER A 566 7.27 18.56 -7.22
CA SER A 566 7.62 17.23 -6.73
C SER A 566 6.71 16.14 -7.27
N ASN A 567 5.84 16.47 -8.23
CA ASN A 567 4.94 15.52 -8.86
C ASN A 567 5.38 15.28 -10.31
N LEU A 568 5.48 14.02 -10.68
CA LEU A 568 5.78 13.56 -12.03
C LEU A 568 4.50 12.97 -12.62
N PHE A 569 3.93 13.64 -13.61
CA PHE A 569 2.69 13.24 -14.29
C PHE A 569 3.01 12.40 -15.52
N ILE A 570 2.27 11.30 -15.72
CA ILE A 570 2.37 10.43 -16.88
C ILE A 570 1.22 10.73 -17.82
N CYS A 571 1.53 11.19 -19.03
CA CYS A 571 0.56 11.57 -20.05
C CYS A 571 0.73 10.65 -21.27
N PRO A 572 -0.21 9.75 -21.57
CA PRO A 572 -0.09 8.87 -22.73
C PRO A 572 -0.10 9.66 -24.04
N LEU A 573 0.41 9.06 -25.12
CA LEU A 573 0.35 9.68 -26.46
C LEU A 573 -1.07 9.81 -27.01
N ASN A 574 -2.03 9.07 -26.47
CA ASN A 574 -3.43 9.21 -26.84
C ASN A 574 -3.99 10.51 -26.24
N ASP A 575 -4.92 11.17 -26.93
CA ASP A 575 -5.55 12.45 -26.47
C ASP A 575 -6.48 12.30 -25.24
N GLY A 576 -6.18 11.37 -24.33
CA GLY A 576 -6.84 11.19 -23.03
C GLY A 576 -6.30 12.13 -21.95
N ALA A 577 -6.76 11.99 -20.71
CA ALA A 577 -6.17 12.71 -19.57
C ALA A 577 -4.84 12.08 -19.12
N ALA A 578 -4.09 12.76 -18.25
CA ALA A 578 -2.92 12.16 -17.61
C ALA A 578 -3.32 10.85 -16.89
N GLU A 579 -2.62 9.75 -17.21
CA GLU A 579 -2.93 8.40 -16.75
C GLU A 579 -2.63 8.21 -15.26
N ASP A 580 -1.54 8.80 -14.77
CA ASP A 580 -1.04 8.57 -13.40
C ASP A 580 -0.13 9.72 -12.91
N ILE A 581 0.10 9.78 -11.60
CA ILE A 581 0.93 10.80 -10.92
C ILE A 581 1.81 10.13 -9.86
N ILE A 582 3.11 10.41 -9.91
CA ILE A 582 4.08 9.95 -8.90
C ILE A 582 4.54 11.14 -8.06
N ASN A 583 4.43 11.03 -6.74
CA ASN A 583 5.00 12.01 -5.83
C ASN A 583 6.46 11.65 -5.52
N LEU A 584 7.39 12.42 -6.09
CA LEU A 584 8.82 12.17 -6.00
C LEU A 584 9.36 12.30 -4.57
N LYS A 585 8.70 13.08 -3.69
CA LYS A 585 9.09 13.17 -2.27
C LYS A 585 8.75 11.90 -1.49
N ARG A 586 7.82 11.07 -1.97
CA ARG A 586 7.41 9.80 -1.33
C ARG A 586 8.13 8.57 -1.88
N LEU A 587 9.16 8.77 -2.69
CA LEU A 587 9.95 7.68 -3.25
C LEU A 587 10.71 6.94 -2.14
N GLN A 588 10.61 5.62 -2.16
CA GLN A 588 11.38 4.71 -1.31
C GLN A 588 12.74 4.42 -1.94
N GLU A 589 12.77 4.23 -3.26
CA GLU A 589 14.00 4.12 -4.03
C GLU A 589 13.98 5.06 -5.24
N LEU A 590 15.14 5.64 -5.51
CA LEU A 590 15.51 6.38 -6.71
C LEU A 590 16.91 5.87 -7.08
N SER A 591 16.99 4.95 -8.05
CA SER A 591 18.25 4.30 -8.42
C SER A 591 18.40 4.21 -9.94
N VAL A 592 19.63 4.08 -10.41
CA VAL A 592 19.94 3.89 -11.83
C VAL A 592 20.38 2.44 -12.03
N ALA A 593 19.62 1.70 -12.82
CA ALA A 593 19.99 0.39 -13.34
C ALA A 593 20.52 0.56 -14.78
N SER A 594 21.35 -0.39 -15.25
CA SER A 594 21.77 -0.41 -16.65
C SER A 594 21.42 -1.77 -17.25
N GLU A 595 20.73 -1.78 -18.39
CA GLU A 595 20.51 -2.98 -19.20
C GLU A 595 21.39 -2.92 -20.46
N SER A 596 22.03 -4.04 -20.79
CA SER A 596 22.78 -4.22 -22.03
C SER A 596 21.93 -4.99 -23.03
N LEU A 597 21.29 -4.29 -23.97
CA LEU A 597 20.73 -4.89 -25.18
C LEU A 597 21.58 -4.47 -26.38
N ASN A 598 21.98 -5.44 -27.21
CA ASN A 598 22.63 -5.22 -28.51
C ASN A 598 23.90 -4.33 -28.47
N HIS A 599 24.83 -4.57 -27.53
CA HIS A 599 26.09 -3.84 -27.37
C HIS A 599 25.99 -2.33 -27.01
N GLU A 600 24.79 -1.79 -26.83
CA GLU A 600 24.58 -0.45 -26.27
C GLU A 600 24.12 -0.54 -24.82
N LYS A 601 24.90 0.04 -23.90
CA LYS A 601 24.51 0.21 -22.50
C LYS A 601 23.48 1.34 -22.41
N LYS A 602 22.25 1.02 -22.00
CA LYS A 602 21.18 1.99 -21.73
C LYS A 602 20.90 2.06 -20.24
N ASP A 603 20.87 3.28 -19.72
CA ASP A 603 20.57 3.54 -18.32
C ASP A 603 19.06 3.67 -18.13
N ILE A 604 18.57 3.10 -17.04
CA ILE A 604 17.17 3.00 -16.65
C ILE A 604 17.05 3.56 -15.24
N LEU A 605 16.18 4.55 -15.07
CA LEU A 605 15.88 5.15 -13.79
C LEU A 605 14.73 4.36 -13.13
N VAL A 606 14.96 3.85 -11.94
CA VAL A 606 14.00 3.05 -11.17
C VAL A 606 13.42 3.93 -10.05
N LEU A 607 12.11 4.09 -10.08
CA LEU A 607 11.33 4.84 -9.08
C LEU A 607 10.44 3.87 -8.32
N VAL A 608 10.50 3.87 -6.99
CA VAL A 608 9.62 3.04 -6.15
C VAL A 608 8.77 3.93 -5.24
N GLU A 609 7.45 3.98 -5.46
CA GLU A 609 6.51 4.74 -4.62
C GLU A 609 5.44 3.78 -4.05
N LYS A 610 5.33 3.69 -2.72
CA LYS A 610 4.33 2.84 -2.03
C LYS A 610 4.29 1.37 -2.53
N GLY A 611 5.43 0.82 -2.94
CA GLY A 611 5.53 -0.54 -3.48
C GLY A 611 5.23 -0.66 -4.98
N ARG A 612 4.88 0.44 -5.66
CA ARG A 612 4.78 0.53 -7.13
C ARG A 612 6.17 0.86 -7.69
N THR A 613 6.64 0.04 -8.63
CA THR A 613 7.92 0.27 -9.32
C THR A 613 7.67 0.79 -10.73
N LEU A 614 8.23 1.94 -11.05
CA LEU A 614 8.25 2.51 -12.40
C LEU A 614 9.70 2.52 -12.91
N HIS A 615 9.90 1.96 -14.10
CA HIS A 615 11.17 2.05 -14.81
C HIS A 615 11.05 3.12 -15.88
N LEU A 616 11.96 4.09 -15.90
CA LEU A 616 12.02 5.17 -16.87
C LEU A 616 13.29 5.06 -17.71
N GLN A 617 13.17 5.26 -19.01
CA GLN A 617 14.28 5.29 -19.94
C GLN A 617 14.17 6.52 -20.83
N GLY A 618 15.25 7.31 -20.88
CA GLY A 618 15.38 8.43 -21.80
C GLY A 618 15.58 7.97 -23.24
N VAL A 619 15.22 8.82 -24.20
CA VAL A 619 15.38 8.50 -25.63
C VAL A 619 16.87 8.45 -26.03
N GLY A 620 17.67 9.33 -25.43
CA GLY A 620 19.14 9.38 -25.57
C GLY A 620 19.85 9.53 -24.23
N ARG A 621 21.18 9.46 -24.22
CA ARG A 621 21.99 9.57 -22.98
C ARG A 621 21.92 10.95 -22.34
N THR A 622 21.92 12.01 -23.14
CA THR A 622 21.88 13.39 -22.64
C THR A 622 20.51 13.70 -22.04
N ASP A 623 19.43 13.32 -22.72
CA ASP A 623 18.05 13.43 -22.23
C ASP A 623 17.86 12.69 -20.90
N PHE A 624 18.34 11.44 -20.80
CA PHE A 624 18.32 10.69 -19.54
C PHE A 624 19.02 11.43 -18.40
N SER A 625 20.21 12.00 -18.64
CA SER A 625 20.98 12.74 -17.64
C SER A 625 20.23 13.99 -17.15
N LEU A 626 19.56 14.70 -18.05
CA LEU A 626 18.75 15.87 -17.72
C LEU A 626 17.54 15.50 -16.87
N TRP A 627 16.76 14.49 -17.29
CA TRP A 627 15.64 13.97 -16.51
C TRP A 627 16.06 13.46 -15.15
N TYR A 628 17.16 12.70 -15.07
CA TYR A 628 17.69 12.20 -13.81
C TYR A 628 18.04 13.33 -12.84
N SER A 629 18.75 14.36 -13.32
CA SER A 629 19.12 15.53 -12.51
C SER A 629 17.90 16.28 -11.96
N ASP A 630 16.89 16.50 -12.80
CA ASP A 630 15.68 17.25 -12.41
C ASP A 630 14.76 16.44 -11.51
N ILE A 631 14.58 15.14 -11.78
CA ILE A 631 13.83 14.22 -10.90
C ILE A 631 14.53 14.10 -9.54
N GLN A 632 15.86 13.98 -9.53
CA GLN A 632 16.64 13.93 -8.28
C GLN A 632 16.50 15.22 -7.47
N ARG A 633 16.49 16.39 -8.13
CA ARG A 633 16.25 17.68 -7.46
C ARG A 633 14.83 17.75 -6.89
N ALA A 634 13.83 17.32 -7.66
CA ALA A 634 12.42 17.34 -7.28
C ALA A 634 12.05 16.34 -6.17
N ALA A 635 12.80 15.23 -6.06
CA ALA A 635 12.61 14.20 -5.05
C ALA A 635 13.02 14.62 -3.62
N GLY A 636 13.63 15.80 -3.44
CA GLY A 636 13.83 16.44 -2.12
C GLY A 636 15.10 16.04 -1.36
N GLY A 637 15.44 16.84 -0.33
CA GLY A 637 16.61 16.65 0.54
C GLY A 637 17.42 17.93 0.82
N LYS A 638 17.78 18.70 -0.22
CA LYS A 638 18.59 19.95 -0.04
C LYS A 638 17.80 21.09 0.60
N GLY A 639 16.48 21.15 0.38
CA GLY A 639 15.62 22.13 1.02
C GLY A 639 15.52 21.85 2.52
N ASN A 640 15.52 22.90 3.33
CA ASN A 640 15.52 22.78 4.79
C ASN A 640 14.11 23.01 5.39
N ALA A 641 13.14 23.42 4.58
CA ALA A 641 11.73 23.45 4.94
C ALA A 641 11.17 22.03 5.14
N LEU A 642 10.23 21.86 6.07
CA LEU A 642 9.63 20.56 6.40
C LEU A 642 8.94 19.91 5.20
N ARG A 643 8.29 20.73 4.35
CA ARG A 643 7.59 20.29 3.14
C ARG A 643 8.53 19.79 2.04
N ASP A 644 9.82 20.11 2.12
CA ASP A 644 10.84 19.78 1.10
C ASP A 644 11.68 18.55 1.45
N GLN A 645 11.42 17.96 2.61
CA GLN A 645 12.05 16.73 3.04
C GLN A 645 11.55 15.52 2.24
N GLN A 646 12.39 14.50 2.14
CA GLN A 646 12.00 13.18 1.65
C GLN A 646 11.06 12.52 2.67
N LEU A 647 9.91 12.03 2.23
CA LEU A 647 8.83 11.53 3.08
C LEU A 647 8.75 10.00 3.05
N SER A 648 8.48 9.40 4.20
CA SER A 648 8.20 7.98 4.34
C SER A 648 6.78 7.64 3.91
N ARG A 649 6.40 6.36 4.00
CA ARG A 649 5.05 5.88 3.64
C ARG A 649 3.94 6.56 4.44
N ASN A 650 4.26 7.03 5.64
CA ASN A 650 3.34 7.65 6.59
C ASN A 650 3.30 9.19 6.47
N ASP A 651 3.85 9.77 5.40
CA ASP A 651 3.93 11.22 5.19
C ASP A 651 4.72 11.97 6.27
N ILE A 652 5.82 11.36 6.74
CA ILE A 652 6.73 11.93 7.74
C ILE A 652 8.14 12.01 7.13
N PRO A 653 8.96 13.03 7.39
CA PRO A 653 10.35 13.07 6.93
C PRO A 653 11.13 11.81 7.30
N ILE A 654 11.83 11.21 6.32
CA ILE A 654 12.56 9.94 6.50
C ILE A 654 13.64 10.06 7.58
N ILE A 655 14.26 11.24 7.73
CA ILE A 655 15.19 11.51 8.83
C ILE A 655 14.51 11.32 10.20
N VAL A 656 13.29 11.84 10.38
CA VAL A 656 12.52 11.70 11.62
C VAL A 656 12.12 10.23 11.83
N ASP A 657 11.54 9.61 10.79
CA ASP A 657 11.08 8.22 10.85
C ASP A 657 12.22 7.24 11.15
N SER A 658 13.36 7.39 10.47
CA SER A 658 14.54 6.54 10.66
C SER A 658 15.15 6.74 12.05
N CYS A 659 15.28 7.98 12.53
CA CYS A 659 15.80 8.24 13.86
C CYS A 659 14.87 7.69 14.95
N ILE A 660 13.55 7.94 14.84
CA ILE A 660 12.54 7.41 15.77
C ILE A 660 12.56 5.88 15.77
N SER A 661 12.59 5.24 14.61
CA SER A 661 12.63 3.78 14.50
C SER A 661 13.89 3.20 15.16
N PHE A 662 15.06 3.76 14.88
CA PHE A 662 16.32 3.33 15.48
C PHE A 662 16.33 3.50 17.01
N ILE A 663 15.86 4.65 17.50
CA ILE A 663 15.81 4.94 18.94
C ILE A 663 14.76 4.07 19.64
N THR A 664 13.62 3.82 19.01
CA THR A 664 12.58 2.93 19.55
C THR A 664 13.11 1.49 19.64
N GLN A 665 13.85 1.03 18.64
CA GLN A 665 14.36 -0.34 18.60
C GLN A 665 15.52 -0.60 19.57
N TYR A 666 16.45 0.36 19.72
CA TYR A 666 17.71 0.14 20.46
C TYR A 666 17.93 1.08 21.64
N GLY A 667 17.20 2.18 21.72
CA GLY A 667 17.47 3.29 22.65
C GLY A 667 16.54 3.37 23.87
N LEU A 668 15.37 2.72 23.87
CA LEU A 668 14.36 2.94 24.92
C LEU A 668 14.81 2.57 26.34
N GLY A 669 15.77 1.66 26.49
CA GLY A 669 16.39 1.32 27.77
C GLY A 669 17.65 2.13 28.12
N HIS A 670 18.11 3.04 27.25
CA HIS A 670 19.35 3.78 27.43
C HIS A 670 19.18 4.91 28.45
N GLU A 671 19.89 4.84 29.57
CA GLU A 671 19.81 5.83 30.63
C GLU A 671 20.19 7.24 30.13
N GLY A 672 19.32 8.22 30.37
CA GLY A 672 19.52 9.61 29.96
C GLY A 672 19.40 9.82 28.45
N ILE A 673 18.63 8.97 27.74
CA ILE A 673 18.28 9.16 26.33
C ILE A 673 17.77 10.60 26.08
N TYR A 674 18.14 11.21 24.96
CA TYR A 674 17.92 12.64 24.64
C TYR A 674 18.63 13.68 25.52
N ARG A 675 19.06 13.34 26.74
CA ARG A 675 19.82 14.24 27.62
C ARG A 675 21.32 14.18 27.35
N LYS A 676 21.86 12.98 27.10
CA LYS A 676 23.26 12.78 26.74
C LYS A 676 23.51 13.25 25.30
N ASN A 677 24.60 13.99 25.09
CA ASN A 677 24.96 14.52 23.78
C ASN A 677 25.97 13.60 23.09
N GLY A 678 25.82 13.46 21.78
CA GLY A 678 26.75 12.77 20.90
C GLY A 678 27.95 13.63 20.53
N ALA A 679 28.84 13.08 19.69
CA ALA A 679 30.00 13.82 19.21
C ALA A 679 29.61 14.77 18.07
N THR A 680 29.84 16.08 18.23
CA THR A 680 29.45 17.13 17.27
C THR A 680 29.91 16.86 15.84
N SER A 681 31.11 16.29 15.66
CA SER A 681 31.64 15.92 14.34
C SER A 681 30.85 14.80 13.66
N ARG A 682 30.47 13.76 14.41
CA ARG A 682 29.67 12.63 13.90
C ARG A 682 28.23 13.05 13.62
N ILE A 683 27.64 13.86 14.50
CA ILE A 683 26.31 14.44 14.30
C ILE A 683 26.26 15.25 13.00
N LYS A 684 27.27 16.11 12.76
CA LYS A 684 27.35 16.90 11.52
C LYS A 684 27.44 16.00 10.29
N LEU A 685 28.32 14.99 10.32
CA LEU A 685 28.46 14.03 9.21
C LEU A 685 27.16 13.28 8.93
N LEU A 686 26.48 12.80 9.97
CA LEU A 686 25.23 12.06 9.82
C LEU A 686 24.09 12.97 9.31
N MET A 687 24.01 14.21 9.81
CA MET A 687 23.06 15.21 9.33
C MET A 687 23.30 15.55 7.84
N ASP A 688 24.56 15.70 7.42
CA ASP A 688 24.92 15.96 6.02
C ASP A 688 24.56 14.78 5.11
N GLN A 689 24.67 13.53 5.61
CA GLN A 689 24.22 12.34 4.89
C GLN A 689 22.70 12.34 4.70
N PHE A 690 21.93 12.63 5.77
CA PHE A 690 20.47 12.73 5.67
C PHE A 690 20.01 13.86 4.74
N ARG A 691 20.64 15.04 4.80
CA ARG A 691 20.35 16.17 3.90
C ARG A 691 20.69 15.88 2.44
N ARG A 692 21.68 15.02 2.19
CA ARG A 692 22.04 14.61 0.83
C ARG A 692 21.02 13.65 0.25
N ASP A 693 20.74 12.55 0.96
CA ASP A 693 19.75 11.55 0.54
C ASP A 693 19.33 10.65 1.72
N ALA A 694 18.28 11.06 2.44
CA ALA A 694 17.80 10.39 3.64
C ALA A 694 17.40 8.92 3.40
N ARG A 695 16.83 8.60 2.24
CA ARG A 695 16.43 7.23 1.84
C ARG A 695 17.59 6.23 1.84
N ASN A 696 18.83 6.70 1.62
CA ASN A 696 20.02 5.85 1.53
C ASN A 696 20.76 5.70 2.87
N VAL A 697 20.36 6.44 3.90
CA VAL A 697 20.96 6.34 5.25
C VAL A 697 20.35 5.14 5.98
N LYS A 698 21.18 4.16 6.33
CA LYS A 698 20.76 2.97 7.09
C LYS A 698 21.43 2.99 8.46
N LEU A 699 20.66 3.33 9.49
CA LEU A 699 21.13 3.31 10.87
C LEU A 699 21.28 1.86 11.35
N ARG A 700 22.44 1.55 11.97
CA ARG A 700 22.80 0.21 12.47
C ARG A 700 23.52 0.34 13.81
N ILE A 701 23.26 -0.61 14.71
CA ILE A 701 23.99 -0.73 15.97
C ILE A 701 25.46 -1.05 15.67
N GLY A 702 26.40 -0.41 16.36
CA GLY A 702 27.85 -0.55 16.13
C GLY A 702 28.45 0.51 15.21
N ASP A 703 27.73 0.88 14.14
CA ASP A 703 28.15 1.96 13.22
C ASP A 703 27.70 3.35 13.70
N HIS A 704 26.55 3.41 14.38
CA HIS A 704 25.94 4.64 14.86
C HIS A 704 25.67 4.57 16.36
N PHE A 705 26.00 5.64 17.09
CA PHE A 705 25.71 5.75 18.52
C PHE A 705 24.31 6.32 18.75
N ILE A 706 23.66 5.88 19.82
CA ILE A 706 22.29 6.32 20.18
C ILE A 706 22.27 7.82 20.42
N GLU A 707 23.28 8.36 21.11
CA GLU A 707 23.40 9.78 21.41
C GLU A 707 23.49 10.63 20.14
N ASP A 708 24.28 10.18 19.15
CA ASP A 708 24.43 10.89 17.88
C ASP A 708 23.08 10.96 17.14
N VAL A 709 22.30 9.87 17.11
CA VAL A 709 20.98 9.82 16.46
C VAL A 709 19.96 10.67 17.20
N THR A 710 19.96 10.67 18.54
CA THR A 710 19.08 11.53 19.34
C THR A 710 19.35 13.02 19.11
N ASP A 711 20.61 13.40 18.94
CA ASP A 711 20.99 14.78 18.64
C ASP A 711 20.67 15.17 17.20
N VAL A 712 20.83 14.27 16.22
CA VAL A 712 20.37 14.50 14.83
C VAL A 712 18.86 14.79 14.81
N LEU A 713 18.05 14.03 15.54
CA LEU A 713 16.60 14.27 15.60
C LEU A 713 16.26 15.65 16.21
N LYS A 714 16.87 16.00 17.35
CA LYS A 714 16.65 17.32 17.98
C LYS A 714 17.13 18.47 17.09
N ARG A 715 18.27 18.28 16.41
CA ARG A 715 18.89 19.26 15.53
C ARG A 715 18.06 19.49 14.27
N PHE A 716 17.45 18.44 13.71
CA PHE A 716 16.53 18.55 12.58
C PHE A 716 15.38 19.53 12.86
N PHE A 717 14.67 19.36 13.98
CA PHE A 717 13.58 20.28 14.35
C PHE A 717 14.05 21.70 14.68
N ARG A 718 15.27 21.83 15.21
CA ARG A 718 15.85 23.14 15.51
C ARG A 718 16.31 23.90 14.26
N GLU A 719 16.76 23.18 13.25
CA GLU A 719 17.34 23.77 12.05
C GLU A 719 16.33 23.98 10.92
N VAL A 720 15.16 23.32 10.90
CA VAL A 720 14.12 23.50 9.87
C VAL A 720 13.72 24.98 9.69
N ASP A 721 13.46 25.41 8.45
CA ASP A 721 13.24 26.84 8.13
C ASP A 721 12.05 27.50 8.85
N ASP A 722 10.97 26.74 9.08
CA ASP A 722 9.80 27.14 9.85
C ASP A 722 9.54 26.06 10.91
N PRO A 723 9.41 26.42 12.21
CA PRO A 723 9.21 25.46 13.28
C PRO A 723 8.01 24.54 13.00
N ILE A 724 8.02 23.34 13.57
CA ILE A 724 6.94 22.36 13.34
C ILE A 724 5.56 22.91 13.75
N PHE A 725 5.54 23.80 14.76
CA PHE A 725 4.35 24.49 15.26
C PHE A 725 3.94 25.73 14.46
N MET A 726 4.71 26.08 13.42
CA MET A 726 4.63 27.29 12.59
C MET A 726 4.80 28.58 13.38
N ALA A 727 5.76 29.42 12.97
CA ALA A 727 6.04 30.68 13.68
C ALA A 727 4.81 31.59 13.75
N ASP A 728 4.00 31.60 12.69
CA ASP A 728 2.76 32.39 12.58
C ASP A 728 1.70 32.02 13.64
N LEU A 729 1.73 30.77 14.13
CA LEU A 729 0.76 30.28 15.11
C LEU A 729 1.28 30.39 16.56
N HIS A 730 2.53 30.78 16.78
CA HIS A 730 3.12 30.91 18.12
C HIS A 730 2.29 31.77 19.10
N PRO A 731 1.67 32.90 18.70
CA PRO A 731 0.82 33.68 19.60
C PRO A 731 -0.37 32.86 20.13
N LEU A 732 -0.99 32.03 19.29
CA LEU A 732 -2.12 31.18 19.68
C LEU A 732 -1.69 30.07 20.66
N TRP A 733 -0.49 29.53 20.46
CA TRP A 733 0.11 28.56 21.39
C TRP A 733 0.41 29.19 22.76
N GLN A 734 0.89 30.43 22.78
CA GLN A 734 1.16 31.18 24.01
C GLN A 734 -0.14 31.56 24.74
N GLU A 735 -1.14 32.08 24.02
CA GLU A 735 -2.48 32.39 24.56
C GLU A 735 -3.09 31.17 25.25
N ALA A 736 -3.07 30.01 24.56
CA ALA A 736 -3.59 28.77 25.13
C ALA A 736 -2.83 28.33 26.40
N ALA A 737 -1.52 28.55 26.45
CA ALA A 737 -0.69 28.17 27.61
C ALA A 737 -0.88 29.11 28.82
N THR A 738 -0.97 30.43 28.59
CA THR A 738 -0.97 31.45 29.66
C THR A 738 -2.37 31.83 30.14
N GLU A 739 -3.35 31.92 29.24
CA GLU A 739 -4.68 32.43 29.57
C GLU A 739 -5.62 31.33 30.09
N ILE A 740 -5.48 30.11 29.59
CA ILE A 740 -6.36 28.99 29.96
C ILE A 740 -5.78 28.27 31.18
N ARG A 741 -6.36 28.52 32.36
CA ARG A 741 -5.96 27.85 33.61
C ARG A 741 -6.41 26.39 33.71
N GLN A 742 -7.53 26.04 33.09
CA GLN A 742 -8.09 24.69 33.15
C GLN A 742 -7.43 23.77 32.11
N ARG A 743 -6.83 22.67 32.58
CA ARG A 743 -6.06 21.74 31.74
C ARG A 743 -6.88 21.12 30.60
N SER A 744 -8.11 20.69 30.85
CA SER A 744 -8.97 20.08 29.82
C SER A 744 -9.29 21.03 28.67
N LEU A 745 -9.62 22.29 28.98
CA LEU A 745 -9.88 23.34 27.99
C LEU A 745 -8.60 23.70 27.21
N ARG A 746 -7.44 23.67 27.87
CA ARG A 746 -6.14 23.89 27.23
C ARG A 746 -5.83 22.79 26.21
N LEU A 747 -6.10 21.53 26.55
CA LEU A 747 -5.90 20.39 25.65
C LEU A 747 -6.84 20.45 24.42
N GLU A 748 -8.11 20.83 24.61
CA GLU A 748 -9.03 21.07 23.49
C GLU A 748 -8.54 22.21 22.58
N ARG A 749 -8.06 23.31 23.18
CA ARG A 749 -7.50 24.42 22.40
C ARG A 749 -6.27 24.00 21.60
N TYR A 750 -5.37 23.20 22.18
CA TYR A 750 -4.22 22.64 21.47
C TYR A 750 -4.65 21.72 20.32
N LYS A 751 -5.67 20.89 20.53
CA LYS A 751 -6.24 20.01 19.51
C LYS A 751 -6.76 20.80 18.31
N ASP A 752 -7.44 21.91 18.54
CA ASP A 752 -7.92 22.80 17.47
C ASP A 752 -6.77 23.44 16.68
N ILE A 753 -5.70 23.89 17.36
CA ILE A 753 -4.52 24.45 16.68
C ILE A 753 -3.83 23.37 15.84
N ILE A 754 -3.69 22.14 16.36
CA ILE A 754 -3.08 21.01 15.63
C ILE A 754 -3.90 20.61 14.39
N ARG A 755 -5.23 20.67 14.45
CA ARG A 755 -6.10 20.40 13.30
C ARG A 755 -5.85 21.35 12.14
N ASN A 756 -5.50 22.61 12.43
CA ASN A 756 -5.20 23.63 11.43
C ASN A 756 -3.76 23.56 10.87
N LEU A 757 -2.87 22.75 11.47
CA LEU A 757 -1.52 22.57 10.92
C LEU A 757 -1.55 21.82 9.57
N PRO A 758 -0.61 22.13 8.65
CA PRO A 758 -0.43 21.36 7.42
C PRO A 758 -0.23 19.88 7.72
N ARG A 759 -0.70 19.01 6.81
CA ARG A 759 -0.69 17.55 6.98
C ARG A 759 0.67 17.01 7.44
N VAL A 760 1.77 17.42 6.80
CA VAL A 760 3.13 16.95 7.11
C VAL A 760 3.56 17.38 8.52
N ASN A 761 3.26 18.62 8.94
CA ASN A 761 3.53 19.09 10.30
C ASN A 761 2.77 18.24 11.33
N ARG A 762 1.48 18.01 11.09
CA ARG A 762 0.62 17.24 11.99
C ARG A 762 1.06 15.78 12.11
N THR A 763 1.35 15.10 11.01
CA THR A 763 1.81 13.69 11.03
C THR A 763 3.20 13.56 11.66
N THR A 764 4.11 14.48 11.36
CA THR A 764 5.46 14.50 11.96
C THR A 764 5.39 14.76 13.46
N LEU A 765 4.53 15.69 13.89
CA LEU A 765 4.31 15.99 15.30
C LEU A 765 3.70 14.78 16.00
N ALA A 766 2.67 14.17 15.43
CA ALA A 766 2.03 12.98 15.98
C ALA A 766 3.05 11.84 16.17
N ALA A 767 3.91 11.58 15.19
CA ALA A 767 4.95 10.55 15.28
C ALA A 767 5.99 10.87 16.37
N LEU A 768 6.45 12.12 16.45
CA LEU A 768 7.39 12.55 17.48
C LEU A 768 6.78 12.41 18.89
N ILE A 769 5.58 12.94 19.11
CA ILE A 769 4.93 12.87 20.43
C ILE A 769 4.62 11.41 20.80
N SER A 770 4.20 10.59 19.84
CA SER A 770 4.02 9.14 20.02
C SER A 770 5.32 8.44 20.45
N HIS A 771 6.45 8.84 19.87
CA HIS A 771 7.76 8.32 20.26
C HIS A 771 8.15 8.78 21.68
N LEU A 772 8.01 10.06 22.00
CA LEU A 772 8.30 10.58 23.34
C LEU A 772 7.40 9.96 24.41
N TYR A 773 6.15 9.64 24.07
CA TYR A 773 5.24 8.89 24.93
C TYR A 773 5.76 7.47 25.23
N ARG A 774 6.34 6.76 24.26
CA ARG A 774 7.00 5.46 24.52
C ARG A 774 8.24 5.61 25.41
N VAL A 775 9.04 6.66 25.18
CA VAL A 775 10.26 6.92 25.97
C VAL A 775 9.90 7.17 27.44
N GLN A 776 8.89 8.01 27.72
CA GLN A 776 8.49 8.29 29.10
C GLN A 776 7.87 7.09 29.82
N LYS A 777 7.16 6.22 29.09
CA LYS A 777 6.65 4.96 29.68
C LYS A 777 7.76 4.01 30.11
N CYS A 778 8.95 4.13 29.51
CA CYS A 778 10.15 3.40 29.91
C CYS A 778 11.03 4.18 30.91
N ALA A 779 10.50 5.22 31.57
CA ALA A 779 11.25 6.07 32.51
C ALA A 779 11.90 5.28 33.66
N ASP A 780 11.31 4.16 34.07
CA ASP A 780 11.89 3.28 35.09
C ASP A 780 13.25 2.67 34.67
N LEU A 781 13.52 2.58 33.37
CA LEU A 781 14.79 2.12 32.81
C LEU A 781 15.67 3.30 32.41
N ASN A 782 15.14 4.21 31.59
CA ASN A 782 15.93 5.25 30.94
C ASN A 782 16.03 6.57 31.74
N GLN A 783 15.31 6.71 32.85
CA GLN A 783 15.30 7.89 33.73
C GLN A 783 14.77 9.19 33.07
N MET A 784 14.01 9.08 31.98
CA MET A 784 13.47 10.23 31.24
C MET A 784 11.96 10.35 31.39
N CYS A 785 11.51 11.14 32.37
CA CYS A 785 10.09 11.47 32.52
C CYS A 785 9.63 12.55 31.53
N THR A 786 8.31 12.69 31.37
CA THR A 786 7.64 13.70 30.54
C THR A 786 8.23 15.11 30.69
N LYS A 787 8.45 15.55 31.94
CA LYS A 787 8.99 16.89 32.22
C LYS A 787 10.42 17.06 31.68
N ASN A 788 11.27 16.06 31.85
CA ASN A 788 12.64 16.08 31.34
C ASN A 788 12.66 16.13 29.81
N LEU A 789 11.80 15.35 29.15
CA LEU A 789 11.69 15.34 27.69
C LEU A 789 11.15 16.66 27.15
N ALA A 790 10.15 17.26 27.82
CA ALA A 790 9.60 18.55 27.43
C ALA A 790 10.66 19.67 27.45
N LEU A 791 11.47 19.72 28.50
CA LEU A 791 12.56 20.70 28.61
C LEU A 791 13.63 20.53 27.52
N LEU A 792 13.89 19.30 27.08
CA LEU A 792 14.89 19.01 26.06
C LEU A 792 14.39 19.28 24.63
N PHE A 793 13.10 19.05 24.36
CA PHE A 793 12.53 19.19 23.02
C PHE A 793 11.88 20.55 22.76
N ALA A 794 11.35 21.25 23.77
CA ALA A 794 10.69 22.54 23.57
C ALA A 794 11.57 23.58 22.82
N PRO A 795 12.89 23.73 23.12
CA PRO A 795 13.74 24.65 22.38
C PRO A 795 13.88 24.28 20.90
N SER A 796 13.89 22.98 20.58
CA SER A 796 13.99 22.51 19.19
C SER A 796 12.67 22.64 18.44
N LEU A 797 11.52 22.36 19.08
CA LEU A 797 10.22 22.33 18.39
C LEU A 797 9.64 23.72 18.16
N PHE A 798 9.78 24.61 19.14
CA PHE A 798 9.33 26.01 19.02
C PHE A 798 10.43 26.95 18.52
N GLN A 799 11.67 26.47 18.41
CA GLN A 799 12.84 27.29 18.05
C GLN A 799 12.99 28.52 18.97
N THR A 800 12.78 28.31 20.27
CA THR A 800 12.87 29.36 21.30
C THR A 800 14.12 29.19 22.16
N ASP A 801 14.47 30.25 22.88
CA ASP A 801 15.64 30.33 23.78
C ASP A 801 15.52 29.45 25.05
N GLY A 802 14.52 28.55 25.10
CA GLY A 802 14.26 27.64 26.22
C GLY A 802 13.47 28.24 27.38
N LYS A 803 12.77 29.36 27.18
CA LYS A 803 11.96 30.06 28.20
C LYS A 803 10.45 29.99 27.92
N GLY A 804 9.86 28.80 27.89
CA GLY A 804 8.41 28.63 27.71
C GLY A 804 7.83 27.45 28.50
N GLU A 805 6.69 27.66 29.16
CA GLU A 805 5.94 26.63 29.90
C GLU A 805 5.02 25.85 28.94
N HIS A 806 5.58 24.92 28.16
CA HIS A 806 4.82 24.06 27.22
C HIS A 806 4.78 22.58 27.64
N GLU A 807 4.87 22.29 28.95
CA GLU A 807 4.95 20.93 29.50
C GLU A 807 3.71 20.06 29.16
N ASP A 808 2.55 20.66 28.91
CA ASP A 808 1.28 19.94 28.69
C ASP A 808 1.17 19.21 27.34
N LEU A 809 1.89 19.65 26.30
CA LEU A 809 1.82 19.06 24.95
C LEU A 809 2.45 17.67 24.86
N ILE A 810 3.39 17.35 25.76
CA ILE A 810 4.14 16.08 25.80
C ILE A 810 3.60 15.14 26.89
N SER A 811 2.55 15.55 27.63
CA SER A 811 2.01 14.81 28.78
C SER A 811 1.21 13.55 28.43
N ASP A 812 0.77 12.80 29.45
CA ASP A 812 0.01 11.54 29.39
C ASP A 812 -1.32 11.62 28.60
N HIS A 813 -1.69 12.80 28.10
CA HIS A 813 -2.89 13.07 27.32
C HIS A 813 -2.65 13.02 25.80
N TYR A 814 -1.50 12.52 25.35
CA TYR A 814 -1.24 12.22 23.93
C TYR A 814 -2.40 11.49 23.24
N PRO A 815 -3.02 10.43 23.84
CA PRO A 815 -4.14 9.74 23.21
C PRO A 815 -5.35 10.66 22.94
N PHE A 816 -5.61 11.62 23.82
CA PHE A 816 -6.71 12.57 23.71
C PHE A 816 -6.47 13.68 22.68
N VAL A 817 -5.24 14.21 22.62
CA VAL A 817 -4.87 15.33 21.72
C VAL A 817 -4.78 14.85 20.26
N PHE A 818 -4.33 13.62 20.03
CA PHE A 818 -4.13 13.07 18.68
C PHE A 818 -5.21 12.06 18.25
N ASP A 819 -6.30 11.92 19.01
CA ASP A 819 -7.41 11.00 18.72
C ASP A 819 -6.92 9.53 18.49
N ILE A 820 -6.05 9.04 19.37
CA ILE A 820 -5.51 7.67 19.28
C ILE A 820 -6.56 6.68 19.80
N ASP A 821 -6.81 5.63 19.04
CA ASP A 821 -7.72 4.57 19.44
C ASP A 821 -7.15 3.72 20.60
N GLU A 822 -8.05 3.09 21.36
CA GLU A 822 -7.66 2.24 22.50
C GLU A 822 -6.86 1.00 22.06
N GLU A 823 -7.00 0.58 20.80
CA GLU A 823 -6.26 -0.54 20.22
C GLU A 823 -4.77 -0.18 20.03
N HIS A 824 -4.45 0.97 19.43
CA HIS A 824 -3.07 1.47 19.33
C HIS A 824 -2.49 1.76 20.72
N GLN A 825 -3.29 2.28 21.65
CA GLN A 825 -2.83 2.51 23.02
C GLN A 825 -2.46 1.18 23.70
N SER A 826 -3.31 0.17 23.58
CA SER A 826 -3.06 -1.19 24.11
C SER A 826 -1.83 -1.82 23.48
N GLN A 827 -1.61 -1.61 22.17
CA GLN A 827 -0.40 -2.08 21.49
C GLN A 827 0.86 -1.39 22.04
N ILE A 828 0.82 -0.07 22.24
CA ILE A 828 1.94 0.68 22.83
C ILE A 828 2.23 0.18 24.25
N ASP A 829 1.21 -0.02 25.07
CA ASP A 829 1.37 -0.50 26.45
C ASP A 829 1.91 -1.95 26.48
N LEU A 830 1.51 -2.80 25.53
CA LEU A 830 2.08 -4.14 25.35
C LEU A 830 3.56 -4.09 24.92
N GLU A 831 3.91 -3.25 23.95
CA GLU A 831 5.30 -3.05 23.51
C GLU A 831 6.19 -2.56 24.67
N VAL A 832 5.72 -1.57 25.44
CA VAL A 832 6.41 -1.06 26.63
C VAL A 832 6.53 -2.14 27.71
N SER A 833 5.48 -2.92 27.95
CA SER A 833 5.48 -4.03 28.91
C SER A 833 6.50 -5.10 28.53
N LEU A 834 6.60 -5.42 27.23
CA LEU A 834 7.65 -6.29 26.71
C LEU A 834 9.03 -5.66 26.99
N ILE A 835 9.28 -4.41 26.60
CA ILE A 835 10.59 -3.76 26.81
C ILE A 835 10.99 -3.70 28.29
N THR A 836 10.06 -3.41 29.20
CA THR A 836 10.32 -3.28 30.64
C THR A 836 10.46 -4.62 31.36
N SER A 837 9.79 -5.67 30.88
CA SER A 837 9.93 -7.04 31.42
C SER A 837 11.21 -7.75 30.95
N TRP A 838 11.89 -7.26 29.91
CA TRP A 838 13.13 -7.84 29.35
C TRP A 838 14.41 -7.46 30.12
N LYS A 839 14.28 -7.19 31.42
CA LYS A 839 15.34 -6.64 32.29
C LYS A 839 16.53 -7.60 32.53
N ASP A 840 16.44 -8.86 32.12
CA ASP A 840 17.46 -9.90 32.42
C ASP A 840 18.07 -10.63 31.19
N THR A 841 17.75 -10.24 29.96
CA THR A 841 18.30 -10.91 28.76
C THR A 841 19.12 -9.94 27.91
N GLN A 842 20.44 -10.18 27.85
CA GLN A 842 21.34 -9.41 26.99
C GLN A 842 20.82 -9.37 25.55
N LEU A 843 20.65 -8.15 25.02
CA LEU A 843 20.11 -7.85 23.70
C LEU A 843 20.78 -8.66 22.59
N SER A 844 19.94 -9.18 21.71
CA SER A 844 20.39 -9.89 20.51
C SER A 844 20.75 -8.93 19.40
N GLN A 845 21.65 -9.35 18.52
CA GLN A 845 21.86 -8.66 17.26
C GLN A 845 20.66 -8.99 16.35
N ALA A 846 20.17 -8.00 15.60
CA ALA A 846 19.04 -8.21 14.70
C ALA A 846 19.34 -9.35 13.71
N GLY A 847 18.46 -10.36 13.65
CA GLY A 847 18.60 -11.54 12.80
C GLY A 847 18.84 -12.86 13.55
N ASP A 848 19.00 -12.84 14.87
CA ASP A 848 19.15 -14.05 15.68
C ASP A 848 17.79 -14.75 15.90
N LEU A 849 17.73 -16.06 15.65
CA LEU A 849 16.52 -16.89 15.80
C LEU A 849 16.73 -17.92 16.91
N ILE A 850 15.75 -18.10 17.80
CA ILE A 850 15.80 -19.16 18.82
C ILE A 850 15.33 -20.48 18.19
N VAL A 851 16.22 -21.46 18.14
CA VAL A 851 15.99 -22.77 17.51
C VAL A 851 16.14 -23.89 18.53
N GLU A 852 15.22 -24.85 18.49
CA GLU A 852 15.36 -26.12 19.20
C GLU A 852 16.24 -27.08 18.40
N VAL A 853 17.31 -27.54 19.03
CA VAL A 853 18.23 -28.53 18.47
C VAL A 853 18.26 -29.74 19.38
N TYR A 854 18.03 -30.92 18.82
CA TYR A 854 17.95 -32.15 19.59
C TYR A 854 19.29 -32.91 19.56
N LEU A 855 19.72 -33.47 20.69
CA LEU A 855 20.89 -34.34 20.74
C LEU A 855 20.46 -35.80 20.56
N GLU A 856 20.96 -36.46 19.52
CA GLU A 856 20.68 -37.84 19.06
C GLU A 856 19.23 -38.13 18.65
N MET A 857 18.24 -37.77 19.47
CA MET A 857 16.82 -38.10 19.27
C MET A 857 15.90 -36.94 19.65
N LYS A 858 14.75 -36.83 18.97
CA LYS A 858 13.71 -35.83 19.25
C LYS A 858 12.89 -36.20 20.50
N ILE A 859 13.49 -36.01 21.68
CA ILE A 859 12.87 -36.19 23.00
C ILE A 859 13.08 -34.90 23.80
N PRO A 860 12.13 -34.47 24.66
CA PRO A 860 12.28 -33.26 25.48
C PRO A 860 13.60 -33.22 26.27
N ASP A 861 14.01 -34.35 26.85
CA ASP A 861 15.26 -34.48 27.60
C ASP A 861 16.51 -34.27 26.76
N CYS A 862 16.41 -34.39 25.43
CA CYS A 862 17.50 -34.19 24.48
C CYS A 862 17.46 -32.82 23.78
N CYS A 863 16.47 -31.97 24.07
CA CYS A 863 16.30 -30.66 23.45
C CYS A 863 17.27 -29.61 24.05
N VAL A 864 17.97 -28.89 23.20
CA VAL A 864 18.76 -27.72 23.54
C VAL A 864 18.17 -26.55 22.78
N THR A 865 17.69 -25.55 23.51
CA THR A 865 17.21 -24.30 22.93
C THR A 865 18.39 -23.33 22.87
N LEU A 866 18.72 -22.89 21.66
CA LEU A 866 19.87 -22.05 21.44
C LEU A 866 19.57 -20.97 20.41
N LYS A 867 20.44 -19.96 20.41
CA LYS A 867 20.28 -18.73 19.66
C LYS A 867 21.16 -18.77 18.40
N VAL A 868 20.54 -18.90 17.24
CA VAL A 868 21.21 -19.06 15.93
C VAL A 868 21.28 -17.71 15.21
N SER A 869 22.50 -17.22 14.96
CA SER A 869 22.71 -15.99 14.18
C SER A 869 22.74 -16.26 12.66
N PRO A 870 22.56 -15.23 11.81
CA PRO A 870 22.67 -15.39 10.35
C PRO A 870 24.05 -15.88 9.89
N THR A 871 25.08 -15.67 10.70
CA THR A 871 26.45 -16.09 10.40
C THR A 871 26.81 -17.45 10.99
N MET A 872 25.98 -18.03 11.87
CA MET A 872 26.29 -19.28 12.56
C MET A 872 26.37 -20.47 11.59
N CYS A 873 27.51 -21.16 11.61
CA CYS A 873 27.74 -22.36 10.80
C CYS A 873 27.30 -23.65 11.52
N ALA A 874 27.02 -24.73 10.78
CA ALA A 874 26.63 -26.02 11.36
C ALA A 874 27.70 -26.60 12.31
N GLU A 875 28.98 -26.31 12.07
CA GLU A 875 30.07 -26.66 12.98
C GLU A 875 29.96 -25.96 14.34
N GLU A 876 29.77 -24.65 14.32
CA GLU A 876 29.65 -23.81 15.52
C GLU A 876 28.46 -24.25 16.37
N LEU A 877 27.33 -24.54 15.70
CA LEU A 877 26.13 -25.09 16.32
C LEU A 877 26.40 -26.44 17.01
N THR A 878 27.05 -27.36 16.30
CA THR A 878 27.37 -28.71 16.81
C THR A 878 28.22 -28.60 18.08
N ASN A 879 29.26 -27.76 18.05
CA ASN A 879 30.14 -27.55 19.19
C ASN A 879 29.42 -26.93 20.40
N GLN A 880 28.52 -25.97 20.16
CA GLN A 880 27.75 -25.32 21.22
C GLN A 880 26.78 -26.30 21.90
N VAL A 881 26.09 -27.16 21.14
CA VAL A 881 25.20 -28.19 21.69
C VAL A 881 25.96 -29.20 22.55
N LEU A 882 27.12 -29.67 22.07
CA LEU A 882 27.96 -30.62 22.83
C LEU A 882 28.49 -30.02 24.13
N PHE A 883 28.89 -28.74 24.08
CA PHE A 883 29.33 -27.98 25.25
C PHE A 883 28.20 -27.84 26.28
N MET A 884 27.01 -27.41 25.86
CA MET A 884 25.85 -27.24 26.75
C MET A 884 25.38 -28.54 27.39
N ARG A 885 25.61 -29.69 26.73
CA ARG A 885 25.23 -31.03 27.23
C ARG A 885 26.35 -31.76 27.97
N ASN A 886 27.49 -31.12 28.18
CA ASN A 886 28.66 -31.72 28.84
C ASN A 886 29.06 -33.09 28.24
N VAL A 887 28.92 -33.24 26.92
CA VAL A 887 29.30 -34.50 26.25
C VAL A 887 30.83 -34.57 26.19
N PRO A 888 31.48 -35.58 26.81
CA PRO A 888 32.93 -35.68 26.78
C PRO A 888 33.39 -35.89 25.34
N VAL A 889 34.43 -35.15 24.93
CA VAL A 889 35.05 -35.28 23.61
C VAL A 889 35.83 -36.60 23.55
N GLY A 890 35.12 -37.71 23.39
CA GLY A 890 35.69 -39.05 23.29
C GLY A 890 36.24 -39.32 21.89
N ASP A 891 37.44 -39.89 21.81
CA ASP A 891 38.19 -40.04 20.54
C ASP A 891 37.71 -41.21 19.65
N LYS A 892 36.39 -41.48 19.64
CA LYS A 892 35.73 -42.60 18.93
C LYS A 892 34.56 -42.18 18.03
N HIS A 893 33.95 -41.02 18.28
CA HIS A 893 32.71 -40.59 17.63
C HIS A 893 32.84 -39.18 17.04
N MET A 894 32.46 -39.02 15.77
CA MET A 894 32.40 -37.71 15.10
C MET A 894 30.98 -37.16 15.20
N TRP A 895 30.79 -35.92 15.61
CA TRP A 895 29.46 -35.32 15.75
C TRP A 895 29.14 -34.37 14.60
N MET A 896 27.91 -34.42 14.09
CA MET A 896 27.44 -33.54 13.02
C MET A 896 25.99 -33.13 13.25
N THR A 897 25.62 -31.95 12.73
CA THR A 897 24.24 -31.48 12.67
C THR A 897 23.54 -32.07 11.44
N PHE A 898 22.33 -32.57 11.66
CA PHE A 898 21.42 -33.05 10.62
C PHE A 898 20.16 -32.19 10.61
N GLU A 899 19.65 -31.94 9.42
CA GLU A 899 18.29 -31.52 9.18
C GLU A 899 17.40 -32.76 9.07
N ALA A 900 16.35 -32.84 9.88
CA ALA A 900 15.33 -33.88 9.79
C ALA A 900 14.02 -33.26 9.29
N VAL A 901 13.37 -33.90 8.31
CA VAL A 901 12.07 -33.46 7.75
C VAL A 901 11.07 -34.63 7.75
N GLU A 902 9.77 -34.33 7.56
CA GLU A 902 8.67 -35.31 7.61
C GLU A 902 8.65 -36.13 8.92
N GLY A 903 8.95 -35.48 10.04
CA GLY A 903 8.97 -36.11 11.36
C GLY A 903 10.14 -37.09 11.54
N GLY A 904 11.27 -36.85 10.87
CA GLY A 904 12.49 -37.67 10.98
C GLY A 904 12.54 -38.88 10.06
N GLN A 905 11.65 -38.97 9.07
CA GLN A 905 11.74 -40.04 8.05
C GLN A 905 12.86 -39.78 7.04
N LEU A 906 13.21 -38.51 6.85
CA LEU A 906 14.21 -38.04 5.92
C LEU A 906 15.20 -37.15 6.69
N GLU A 907 16.47 -37.51 6.66
CA GLU A 907 17.53 -36.80 7.40
C GLU A 907 18.68 -36.42 6.45
N ARG A 908 19.15 -35.18 6.52
CA ARG A 908 20.25 -34.68 5.68
C ARG A 908 21.39 -34.17 6.58
N PRO A 909 22.62 -34.69 6.46
CA PRO A 909 23.77 -34.10 7.14
C PRO A 909 24.07 -32.72 6.54
N LEU A 910 24.27 -31.72 7.40
CA LEU A 910 24.66 -30.38 6.99
C LEU A 910 26.18 -30.29 6.83
N HIS A 911 26.65 -29.55 5.84
CA HIS A 911 28.08 -29.31 5.68
C HIS A 911 28.58 -28.38 6.82
N PRO A 912 29.78 -28.58 7.40
CA PRO A 912 30.26 -27.77 8.53
C PRO A 912 30.21 -26.25 8.34
N LYS A 913 30.42 -25.77 7.11
CA LYS A 913 30.35 -24.34 6.73
C LYS A 913 28.97 -23.84 6.30
N GLU A 914 27.98 -24.74 6.23
CA GLU A 914 26.62 -24.38 5.84
C GLU A 914 25.97 -23.49 6.91
N LYS A 915 25.26 -22.45 6.48
CA LYS A 915 24.60 -21.49 7.38
C LYS A 915 23.30 -22.10 7.90
N VAL A 916 23.23 -22.27 9.22
CA VAL A 916 22.12 -22.97 9.88
C VAL A 916 20.81 -22.21 9.70
N LEU A 917 20.84 -20.88 9.87
CA LEU A 917 19.64 -20.06 9.77
C LEU A 917 19.02 -20.09 8.36
N GLU A 918 19.84 -20.07 7.31
CA GLU A 918 19.36 -20.16 5.93
C GLU A 918 18.60 -21.47 5.69
N GLN A 919 19.06 -22.58 6.28
CA GLN A 919 18.39 -23.87 6.15
C GLN A 919 17.06 -23.91 6.92
N VAL A 920 17.02 -23.38 8.14
CA VAL A 920 15.80 -23.31 8.97
C VAL A 920 14.73 -22.45 8.29
N LEU A 921 15.12 -21.32 7.69
CA LEU A 921 14.19 -20.44 6.98
C LEU A 921 13.57 -21.10 5.73
N GLN A 922 14.23 -22.08 5.12
CA GLN A 922 13.66 -22.82 3.99
C GLN A 922 12.49 -23.72 4.39
N TRP A 923 12.35 -24.07 5.67
CA TRP A 923 11.22 -24.86 6.16
C TRP A 923 9.89 -24.14 6.02
N CYS A 924 9.88 -22.81 6.05
CA CYS A 924 8.69 -21.99 5.84
C CYS A 924 8.05 -22.19 4.46
N LYS A 925 8.82 -22.70 3.49
CA LYS A 925 8.36 -22.98 2.12
C LYS A 925 7.84 -24.41 1.95
N MET A 926 7.87 -25.24 3.00
CA MET A 926 7.40 -26.61 2.97
C MET A 926 5.93 -26.71 3.36
N ALA A 927 5.25 -27.77 2.90
CA ALA A 927 3.83 -28.01 3.18
C ALA A 927 3.53 -28.26 4.68
N ASP A 928 4.51 -28.76 5.44
CA ASP A 928 4.40 -28.96 6.88
C ASP A 928 5.72 -28.58 7.60
N PRO A 929 5.92 -27.29 7.92
CA PRO A 929 7.12 -26.81 8.61
C PRO A 929 7.31 -27.44 10.00
N ARG A 930 6.21 -27.76 10.69
CA ARG A 930 6.17 -28.37 12.05
C ARG A 930 6.89 -29.72 12.12
N SER A 931 6.97 -30.41 10.98
CA SER A 931 7.59 -31.73 10.84
C SER A 931 9.12 -31.69 10.75
N SER A 932 9.73 -30.50 10.67
CA SER A 932 11.17 -30.31 10.45
C SER A 932 11.89 -29.86 11.70
N TYR A 933 13.11 -30.35 11.94
CA TYR A 933 13.90 -30.03 13.13
C TYR A 933 15.40 -30.28 12.90
N LEU A 934 16.24 -29.67 13.74
CA LEU A 934 17.69 -29.93 13.77
C LEU A 934 18.02 -31.01 14.81
N VAL A 935 18.93 -31.92 14.45
CA VAL A 935 19.40 -32.96 15.37
C VAL A 935 20.91 -33.15 15.24
N VAL A 936 21.64 -33.15 16.35
CA VAL A 936 23.07 -33.41 16.43
C VAL A 936 23.28 -34.89 16.74
N LYS A 937 23.95 -35.63 15.86
CA LYS A 937 24.15 -37.09 16.00
C LYS A 937 25.61 -37.49 15.92
N SER A 938 25.94 -38.58 16.59
CA SER A 938 27.26 -39.21 16.49
C SER A 938 27.33 -40.13 15.26
N VAL A 939 28.43 -40.04 14.52
CA VAL A 939 28.77 -40.86 13.36
C VAL A 939 29.98 -41.73 13.74
N PRO A 940 29.91 -43.06 13.57
CA PRO A 940 31.01 -43.97 13.90
C PRO A 940 32.28 -43.63 13.12
N LYS A 941 33.45 -43.60 13.78
CA LYS A 941 34.72 -43.21 13.13
C LYS A 941 35.02 -43.99 11.84
N GLY A 942 34.74 -45.30 11.78
CA GLY A 942 34.97 -46.10 10.57
C GLY A 942 34.19 -45.65 9.32
N GLN A 943 33.08 -44.92 9.50
CA GLN A 943 32.27 -44.32 8.43
C GLN A 943 32.57 -42.82 8.26
N GLY A 944 32.87 -42.09 9.35
CA GLY A 944 33.24 -40.67 9.33
C GLY A 944 34.65 -40.38 8.79
N ILE A 945 35.57 -41.34 8.91
CA ILE A 945 36.92 -41.26 8.33
C ILE A 945 36.86 -41.27 6.79
N ASN A 946 35.92 -41.98 6.16
CA ASN A 946 35.73 -41.90 4.69
C ASN A 946 35.18 -40.54 4.24
N ILE A 947 34.30 -39.91 5.04
CA ILE A 947 33.83 -38.54 4.78
C ILE A 947 35.00 -37.55 4.79
N LEU A 948 35.88 -37.62 5.80
CA LEU A 948 37.05 -36.72 5.93
C LEU A 948 38.21 -37.07 4.97
N ILE A 949 38.45 -38.34 4.66
CA ILE A 949 39.51 -38.78 3.75
C ILE A 949 39.12 -38.51 2.29
N LEU A 950 37.86 -38.70 1.88
CA LEU A 950 37.42 -38.37 0.52
C LEU A 950 37.39 -36.86 0.25
N LEU A 951 37.12 -36.03 1.27
CA LEU A 951 37.28 -34.57 1.19
C LEU A 951 38.76 -34.14 0.99
N SER A 952 39.73 -35.01 1.31
CA SER A 952 41.17 -34.72 1.17
C SER A 952 41.80 -35.19 -0.16
N ALA A 953 41.11 -36.04 -0.93
CA ALA A 953 41.67 -36.70 -2.11
C ALA A 953 41.00 -36.22 -3.41
N TYR A 954 41.01 -34.90 -3.66
CA TYR A 954 40.59 -34.35 -4.94
C TYR A 954 41.65 -34.62 -6.01
N LYS A 955 41.53 -35.74 -6.74
CA LYS A 955 42.40 -36.03 -7.91
C LYS A 955 41.86 -37.07 -8.91
N SER A 956 40.57 -37.42 -8.86
CA SER A 956 39.94 -38.33 -9.84
C SER A 956 38.77 -37.64 -10.54
N ASP A 957 38.74 -37.75 -11.88
CA ASP A 957 37.70 -37.22 -12.76
C ASP A 957 36.34 -37.92 -12.57
N ILE A 958 36.36 -39.10 -11.92
CA ILE A 958 35.18 -39.90 -11.56
C ILE A 958 35.21 -40.14 -10.05
N MET A 959 34.17 -39.70 -9.34
CA MET A 959 34.10 -39.74 -7.88
C MET A 959 33.56 -41.07 -7.34
N LYS A 960 32.51 -41.62 -7.97
CA LYS A 960 31.95 -42.94 -7.61
C LYS A 960 31.13 -43.50 -8.76
N VAL A 961 31.18 -44.82 -8.95
CA VAL A 961 30.29 -45.59 -9.84
C VAL A 961 29.75 -46.78 -9.06
N GLY A 962 28.44 -47.02 -9.10
CA GLY A 962 27.84 -48.15 -8.40
C GLY A 962 26.41 -48.46 -8.85
N LEU A 963 25.93 -49.66 -8.51
CA LEU A 963 24.55 -50.07 -8.76
C LEU A 963 23.64 -49.58 -7.62
N LEU A 964 22.57 -48.88 -7.97
CA LEU A 964 21.53 -48.44 -7.05
C LEU A 964 20.17 -48.91 -7.55
N LYS A 965 19.29 -49.30 -6.62
CA LYS A 965 17.89 -49.60 -6.95
C LYS A 965 17.10 -48.30 -6.94
N CYS A 966 16.62 -47.84 -8.10
CA CYS A 966 15.92 -46.58 -8.26
C CYS A 966 14.42 -46.73 -8.57
N ARG A 967 13.62 -45.77 -8.10
CA ARG A 967 12.21 -45.57 -8.47
C ARG A 967 11.94 -44.09 -8.71
N GLU A 968 11.35 -43.76 -9.86
CA GLU A 968 10.87 -42.41 -10.21
C GLU A 968 9.34 -42.40 -10.08
N GLU A 969 8.75 -41.36 -9.48
CA GLU A 969 7.29 -41.22 -9.35
C GLU A 969 6.86 -39.82 -9.82
N PRO A 970 5.74 -39.66 -10.56
CA PRO A 970 4.80 -40.69 -10.99
C PRO A 970 5.40 -41.68 -12.03
N PRO A 971 4.97 -42.95 -12.01
CA PRO A 971 5.50 -43.99 -12.89
C PRO A 971 5.13 -43.74 -14.37
N LYS A 972 6.05 -44.01 -15.29
CA LYS A 972 5.73 -44.07 -16.73
C LYS A 972 4.80 -45.27 -16.97
N LEU A 973 3.78 -45.14 -17.82
CA LEU A 973 2.66 -46.11 -17.89
C LEU A 973 3.07 -47.58 -18.11
N LEU A 974 4.20 -47.83 -18.77
CA LEU A 974 4.72 -49.19 -19.07
C LEU A 974 5.73 -49.72 -18.04
N GLN A 975 5.95 -49.05 -16.90
CA GLN A 975 6.86 -49.51 -15.85
C GLN A 975 6.20 -49.34 -14.47
N GLY A 976 5.66 -50.44 -13.94
CA GLY A 976 4.96 -50.46 -12.66
C GLY A 976 5.80 -49.99 -11.46
N THR A 977 5.16 -49.94 -10.28
CA THR A 977 5.65 -49.38 -9.00
C THR A 977 6.85 -50.08 -8.34
N LYS A 978 7.68 -50.82 -9.09
CA LYS A 978 8.81 -51.62 -8.59
C LYS A 978 10.15 -50.90 -8.76
N PHE A 979 11.05 -51.03 -7.78
CA PHE A 979 12.42 -50.51 -7.85
C PHE A 979 13.25 -51.27 -8.89
N GLN A 980 13.98 -50.55 -9.74
CA GLN A 980 14.84 -51.12 -10.78
C GLN A 980 16.31 -50.91 -10.44
N GLU A 981 17.14 -51.92 -10.65
CA GLU A 981 18.59 -51.80 -10.47
C GLU A 981 19.21 -51.08 -11.68
N ARG A 982 19.93 -49.98 -11.42
CA ARG A 982 20.56 -49.14 -12.44
C ARG A 982 21.95 -48.71 -11.99
N THR A 983 22.84 -48.44 -12.94
CA THR A 983 24.20 -47.96 -12.62
C THR A 983 24.22 -46.43 -12.58
N PHE A 984 24.70 -45.86 -11.48
CA PHE A 984 24.88 -44.42 -11.31
C PHE A 984 26.37 -44.07 -11.22
N GLN A 985 26.73 -42.88 -11.70
CA GLN A 985 28.08 -42.34 -11.68
C GLN A 985 28.08 -40.88 -11.24
N ILE A 986 29.00 -40.48 -10.36
CA ILE A 986 29.25 -39.08 -10.02
C ILE A 986 30.50 -38.61 -10.79
N LYS A 987 30.34 -37.58 -11.63
CA LYS A 987 31.40 -36.95 -12.45
C LYS A 987 31.16 -35.44 -12.52
N GLU A 988 32.19 -34.62 -12.31
CA GLU A 988 32.14 -33.15 -12.49
C GLU A 988 30.93 -32.46 -11.81
N HIS A 989 30.68 -32.73 -10.52
CA HIS A 989 29.52 -32.21 -9.76
C HIS A 989 28.14 -32.60 -10.33
N LYS A 990 28.08 -33.63 -11.18
CA LYS A 990 26.86 -34.18 -11.76
C LYS A 990 26.65 -35.63 -11.34
N LEU A 991 25.39 -36.01 -11.12
CA LEU A 991 24.95 -37.40 -11.02
C LEU A 991 24.48 -37.86 -12.40
N LEU A 992 25.06 -38.96 -12.87
CA LEU A 992 24.82 -39.55 -14.19
C LEU A 992 24.15 -40.92 -14.01
N LEU A 993 23.09 -41.18 -14.78
CA LEU A 993 22.48 -42.50 -14.93
C LEU A 993 23.06 -43.18 -16.17
N LEU A 994 23.65 -44.36 -16.02
CA LEU A 994 24.25 -45.11 -17.13
C LEU A 994 23.36 -46.28 -17.56
N LYS A 995 23.31 -46.52 -18.88
CA LYS A 995 22.59 -47.67 -19.46
C LYS A 995 23.30 -48.99 -19.17
N ASP A 996 24.63 -49.01 -19.27
CA ASP A 996 25.51 -50.16 -19.02
C ASP A 996 26.86 -49.68 -18.45
N LYS A 997 27.59 -50.55 -17.71
CA LYS A 997 28.91 -50.25 -17.10
C LYS A 997 29.98 -49.77 -18.09
N LYS A 998 29.80 -49.99 -19.40
CA LYS A 998 30.74 -49.60 -20.48
C LYS A 998 30.23 -48.43 -21.34
N SER A 999 29.07 -47.84 -21.03
CA SER A 999 28.48 -46.76 -21.84
C SER A 999 29.18 -45.42 -21.59
N ILE A 1000 29.63 -44.77 -22.67
CA ILE A 1000 30.30 -43.44 -22.62
C ILE A 1000 29.26 -42.31 -22.50
N ARG A 1001 28.02 -42.52 -22.95
CA ARG A 1001 26.95 -41.52 -22.87
C ARG A 1001 25.97 -41.84 -21.72
N PRO A 1002 25.66 -40.87 -20.84
CA PRO A 1002 24.66 -41.04 -19.79
C PRO A 1002 23.25 -41.01 -20.38
N GLU A 1003 22.34 -41.83 -19.83
CA GLU A 1003 20.91 -41.81 -20.14
C GLU A 1003 20.25 -40.52 -19.63
N LYS A 1004 20.69 -40.06 -18.45
CA LYS A 1004 20.26 -38.80 -17.82
C LYS A 1004 21.41 -38.22 -17.00
N GLU A 1005 21.47 -36.90 -16.91
CA GLU A 1005 22.41 -36.15 -16.08
C GLU A 1005 21.70 -35.14 -15.18
N TRP A 1006 22.24 -34.94 -13.98
CA TRP A 1006 21.70 -34.00 -13.00
C TRP A 1006 22.79 -33.22 -12.29
N SER A 1007 22.61 -31.90 -12.13
CA SER A 1007 23.53 -31.08 -11.32
C SER A 1007 23.29 -31.33 -9.83
N LEU A 1008 24.34 -31.71 -9.11
CA LEU A 1008 24.26 -31.95 -7.66
C LEU A 1008 24.14 -30.65 -6.86
N LYS A 1009 24.60 -29.52 -7.40
CA LYS A 1009 24.50 -28.18 -6.75
C LYS A 1009 23.05 -27.70 -6.59
N SER A 1010 22.12 -28.21 -7.42
CA SER A 1010 20.70 -27.85 -7.39
C SER A 1010 19.81 -28.94 -6.80
N MET A 1011 20.38 -29.88 -6.06
CA MET A 1011 19.66 -31.03 -5.47
C MET A 1011 19.87 -31.12 -3.96
N LYS A 1012 18.81 -31.47 -3.23
CA LYS A 1012 18.89 -31.90 -1.84
C LYS A 1012 18.79 -33.41 -1.74
N ILE A 1013 19.70 -34.00 -0.98
CA ILE A 1013 19.82 -35.46 -0.83
C ILE A 1013 19.53 -35.80 0.64
N TYR A 1014 18.43 -36.49 0.87
CA TYR A 1014 18.01 -36.93 2.20
C TYR A 1014 18.26 -38.42 2.37
N ILE A 1015 18.83 -38.81 3.50
CA ILE A 1015 18.91 -40.19 3.95
C ILE A 1015 17.52 -40.63 4.40
N GLY A 1016 17.06 -41.76 3.89
CA GLY A 1016 15.73 -42.30 4.14
C GLY A 1016 14.84 -42.30 2.89
N ILE A 1017 13.81 -43.14 2.95
CA ILE A 1017 12.75 -43.25 1.93
C ILE A 1017 11.41 -43.25 2.67
N ARG A 1018 10.43 -42.52 2.11
CA ARG A 1018 9.07 -42.46 2.66
C ARG A 1018 8.50 -43.86 2.87
N ARG A 1019 7.96 -44.13 4.07
CA ARG A 1019 7.44 -45.46 4.47
C ARG A 1019 6.40 -46.03 3.51
N LYS A 1020 5.65 -45.17 2.81
CA LYS A 1020 4.61 -45.56 1.83
C LYS A 1020 5.16 -46.31 0.60
N LEU A 1021 6.45 -46.23 0.29
CA LEU A 1021 7.02 -46.70 -0.98
C LEU A 1021 7.51 -48.16 -0.98
N LYS A 1022 7.40 -48.89 0.14
CA LYS A 1022 7.84 -50.30 0.29
C LYS A 1022 9.24 -50.54 -0.32
N ALA A 1023 10.24 -49.81 0.16
CA ALA A 1023 11.61 -49.90 -0.35
C ALA A 1023 12.22 -51.31 -0.13
N PRO A 1024 13.05 -51.81 -1.06
CA PRO A 1024 13.67 -53.13 -0.97
C PRO A 1024 14.70 -53.25 0.16
N THR A 1025 15.29 -52.13 0.59
CA THR A 1025 16.21 -52.06 1.72
C THR A 1025 15.90 -50.82 2.56
N ARG A 1026 16.33 -50.83 3.83
CA ARG A 1026 16.24 -49.65 4.72
C ARG A 1026 17.31 -48.59 4.45
N TRP A 1027 18.29 -48.93 3.61
CA TRP A 1027 19.45 -48.10 3.27
C TRP A 1027 19.17 -47.36 1.97
N GLY A 1028 18.38 -46.30 2.05
CA GLY A 1028 18.01 -45.53 0.88
C GLY A 1028 18.13 -44.04 1.10
N PHE A 1029 18.02 -43.30 0.00
CA PHE A 1029 18.01 -41.85 0.00
C PHE A 1029 16.99 -41.30 -1.01
N THR A 1030 16.46 -40.14 -0.69
CA THR A 1030 15.48 -39.39 -1.45
C THR A 1030 16.14 -38.15 -2.02
N VAL A 1031 16.11 -38.01 -3.34
CA VAL A 1031 16.71 -36.86 -4.05
C VAL A 1031 15.60 -35.91 -4.49
N MET A 1032 15.73 -34.66 -4.09
CA MET A 1032 14.83 -33.54 -4.41
C MET A 1032 15.57 -32.47 -5.21
N SER A 1033 14.86 -31.76 -6.09
CA SER A 1033 15.40 -30.67 -6.92
C SER A 1033 14.62 -29.39 -6.63
N ASP A 1034 15.32 -28.28 -6.41
CA ASP A 1034 14.73 -27.08 -5.82
C ASP A 1034 14.23 -26.05 -6.87
N LYS A 1035 14.49 -26.30 -8.16
CA LYS A 1035 14.35 -25.31 -9.25
C LYS A 1035 12.92 -24.92 -9.73
N HIS A 1036 11.87 -25.68 -9.40
CA HIS A 1036 10.49 -25.40 -9.83
C HIS A 1036 9.52 -25.57 -8.65
N GLN A 1037 9.37 -24.51 -7.85
CA GLN A 1037 8.40 -24.43 -6.74
C GLN A 1037 7.23 -23.48 -6.99
N LEU A 1038 7.16 -22.85 -8.17
CA LEU A 1038 6.02 -22.02 -8.57
C LEU A 1038 5.31 -22.69 -9.75
N LEU A 1039 4.06 -23.07 -9.52
CA LEU A 1039 3.07 -23.55 -10.52
C LEU A 1039 3.39 -24.87 -11.23
N THR A 1040 3.26 -25.99 -10.52
CA THR A 1040 2.64 -27.29 -10.93
C THR A 1040 3.25 -28.43 -10.11
N TRP A 1041 2.50 -28.96 -9.14
CA TRP A 1041 2.84 -30.18 -8.38
C TRP A 1041 3.02 -31.45 -9.24
N LEU A 1042 2.77 -31.37 -10.56
CA LEU A 1042 2.89 -32.50 -11.50
C LEU A 1042 4.31 -32.77 -12.02
N TRP A 1043 5.27 -31.85 -11.87
CA TRP A 1043 6.63 -31.99 -12.44
C TRP A 1043 7.74 -32.27 -11.41
N CYS A 1044 7.43 -32.23 -10.11
CA CYS A 1044 8.42 -32.21 -9.02
C CYS A 1044 9.02 -33.59 -8.65
N CYS A 1045 9.17 -34.52 -9.60
CA CYS A 1045 9.34 -35.97 -9.35
C CYS A 1045 10.48 -36.33 -8.37
N PRO A 1046 10.19 -36.73 -7.11
CA PRO A 1046 11.21 -37.21 -6.19
C PRO A 1046 11.77 -38.55 -6.68
N ARG A 1047 13.09 -38.72 -6.59
CA ARG A 1047 13.77 -39.99 -6.93
C ARG A 1047 14.17 -40.71 -5.67
N PHE A 1048 13.83 -42.00 -5.60
CA PHE A 1048 14.16 -42.86 -4.46
C PHE A 1048 15.24 -43.85 -4.88
N LEU A 1049 16.37 -43.85 -4.17
CA LEU A 1049 17.56 -44.64 -4.49
C LEU A 1049 17.91 -45.52 -3.29
N CYS A 1050 18.11 -46.82 -3.50
CA CYS A 1050 18.43 -47.78 -2.42
C CYS A 1050 19.79 -48.44 -2.65
N CYS A 1051 20.59 -48.49 -1.59
CA CYS A 1051 21.85 -49.21 -1.47
C CYS A 1051 21.62 -50.63 -0.93
N SER A 1052 22.62 -51.49 -1.10
CA SER A 1052 22.60 -52.88 -0.62
C SER A 1052 22.92 -53.01 0.87
N CYS A 1053 23.80 -52.16 1.40
CA CYS A 1053 24.22 -52.17 2.80
C CYS A 1053 24.47 -50.75 3.35
N GLU A 1054 24.62 -50.65 4.67
CA GLU A 1054 24.89 -49.40 5.38
C GLU A 1054 26.22 -48.76 5.00
N ALA A 1055 27.26 -49.58 4.81
CA ALA A 1055 28.59 -49.09 4.40
C ALA A 1055 28.55 -48.42 3.02
N ASP A 1056 27.80 -48.99 2.07
CA ASP A 1056 27.65 -48.43 0.73
C ASP A 1056 26.83 -47.12 0.76
N LEU A 1057 25.81 -47.04 1.62
CA LEU A 1057 25.04 -45.81 1.86
C LEU A 1057 25.95 -44.65 2.32
N TRP A 1058 26.77 -44.87 3.33
CA TRP A 1058 27.69 -43.85 3.85
C TRP A 1058 28.77 -43.45 2.85
N ASP A 1059 29.24 -44.40 2.04
CA ASP A 1059 30.19 -44.11 0.97
C ASP A 1059 29.55 -43.23 -0.12
N TRP A 1060 28.30 -43.51 -0.51
CA TRP A 1060 27.54 -42.62 -1.42
C TRP A 1060 27.31 -41.22 -0.82
N ILE A 1061 26.92 -41.11 0.45
CA ILE A 1061 26.72 -39.81 1.14
C ILE A 1061 28.01 -38.99 1.14
N SER A 1062 29.15 -39.62 1.43
CA SER A 1062 30.47 -38.97 1.42
C SER A 1062 30.79 -38.37 0.05
N CYS A 1063 30.55 -39.14 -1.02
CA CYS A 1063 30.76 -38.67 -2.38
C CYS A 1063 29.79 -37.55 -2.78
N PHE A 1064 28.52 -37.58 -2.34
CA PHE A 1064 27.57 -36.51 -2.59
C PHE A 1064 27.94 -35.20 -1.89
N LEU A 1065 28.29 -35.26 -0.60
CA LEU A 1065 28.72 -34.08 0.14
C LEU A 1065 29.98 -33.45 -0.47
N THR A 1066 30.93 -34.27 -0.90
CA THR A 1066 32.15 -33.81 -1.58
C THR A 1066 31.82 -33.21 -2.95
N ALA A 1067 30.89 -33.81 -3.71
CA ALA A 1067 30.51 -33.31 -5.03
C ALA A 1067 29.66 -32.03 -4.99
N GLN A 1068 29.00 -31.73 -3.86
CA GLN A 1068 28.18 -30.53 -3.67
C GLN A 1068 28.99 -29.30 -3.23
N ASN A 1069 30.20 -29.48 -2.70
CA ASN A 1069 31.02 -28.41 -2.14
C ASN A 1069 32.35 -28.29 -2.90
N ASP A 1070 32.75 -27.07 -3.30
CA ASP A 1070 33.96 -26.82 -4.11
C ASP A 1070 35.25 -26.68 -3.28
N ASP A 1071 35.19 -26.84 -1.95
CA ASP A 1071 36.30 -26.49 -1.05
C ASP A 1071 37.26 -27.68 -0.84
N PRO A 1072 38.55 -27.57 -1.24
CA PRO A 1072 39.52 -28.66 -1.14
C PRO A 1072 40.11 -28.85 0.26
N VAL A 1073 39.75 -28.02 1.24
CA VAL A 1073 40.31 -28.06 2.59
C VAL A 1073 39.35 -28.79 3.54
N PRO A 1074 39.77 -29.88 4.21
CA PRO A 1074 38.89 -30.57 5.15
C PRO A 1074 38.51 -29.62 6.30
N PRO A 1075 37.23 -29.59 6.71
CA PRO A 1075 36.85 -28.92 7.94
C PRO A 1075 37.53 -29.66 9.10
N VAL A 1076 38.56 -29.03 9.66
CA VAL A 1076 39.17 -29.49 10.91
C VAL A 1076 38.19 -29.11 12.00
N LEU A 1077 37.44 -30.07 12.53
CA LEU A 1077 36.78 -29.93 13.84
C LEU A 1077 37.88 -29.68 14.87
N ARG A 1078 38.28 -28.41 15.05
CA ARG A 1078 39.37 -28.05 15.95
C ARG A 1078 38.90 -28.28 17.38
N ARG A 1079 39.69 -29.08 18.11
CA ARG A 1079 39.70 -29.03 19.58
C ARG A 1079 40.15 -27.62 19.97
N HIS A 1080 39.24 -26.75 20.37
CA HIS A 1080 39.64 -25.47 20.95
C HIS A 1080 40.07 -25.65 22.40
N SER A 1081 41.25 -25.08 22.70
CA SER A 1081 41.81 -24.88 24.02
C SER A 1081 40.86 -24.03 24.87
N SER A 1082 40.82 -24.31 26.18
CA SER A 1082 40.02 -23.62 27.20
C SER A 1082 40.21 -22.09 27.24
N SER A 1083 41.21 -21.55 26.54
CA SER A 1083 41.53 -20.12 26.49
C SER A 1083 40.61 -19.26 25.62
N ASP A 1084 40.03 -19.79 24.53
CA ASP A 1084 39.18 -18.98 23.61
C ASP A 1084 37.75 -18.75 24.15
N ILE A 1085 37.29 -19.64 25.05
CA ILE A 1085 35.94 -19.61 25.64
C ILE A 1085 35.82 -18.56 26.74
N SER A 1086 36.95 -18.07 27.27
CA SER A 1086 36.98 -17.08 28.36
C SER A 1086 36.48 -15.68 27.98
N LYS A 1087 36.31 -15.38 26.69
CA LYS A 1087 35.80 -14.08 26.20
C LYS A 1087 34.30 -14.02 25.92
N GLN A 1088 33.57 -15.13 26.05
CA GLN A 1088 32.12 -15.16 25.94
C GLN A 1088 31.51 -15.84 27.16
N LYS A 1089 31.42 -15.10 28.27
CA LYS A 1089 30.49 -15.44 29.35
C LYS A 1089 29.06 -15.13 28.89
N PHE A 1090 28.47 -15.99 28.09
CA PHE A 1090 27.01 -16.07 28.01
C PHE A 1090 26.55 -16.80 29.27
N GLY A 1091 25.87 -16.08 30.15
CA GLY A 1091 25.33 -16.62 31.38
C GLY A 1091 24.42 -17.81 31.09
N THR A 1092 24.65 -18.90 31.80
CA THR A 1092 23.68 -19.97 32.00
C THR A 1092 22.34 -19.36 32.41
N MET A 1093 21.29 -19.58 31.61
CA MET A 1093 19.92 -19.35 32.06
C MET A 1093 19.67 -20.32 33.23
N PRO A 1094 19.40 -19.87 34.46
CA PRO A 1094 19.10 -20.77 35.55
C PRO A 1094 17.79 -21.50 35.24
N LEU A 1095 17.81 -22.83 35.35
CA LEU A 1095 16.60 -23.64 35.46
C LEU A 1095 15.93 -23.24 36.77
N VAL A 1096 14.86 -22.45 36.70
CA VAL A 1096 13.98 -22.20 37.84
C VAL A 1096 13.10 -23.44 38.01
N PRO A 1097 13.20 -24.21 39.12
CA PRO A 1097 12.23 -25.25 39.42
C PRO A 1097 10.96 -24.56 39.91
N ILE A 1098 9.88 -24.76 39.16
CA ILE A 1098 8.54 -24.31 39.50
C ILE A 1098 7.99 -25.23 40.60
N ARG A 1099 7.58 -24.64 41.74
CA ARG A 1099 6.41 -25.13 42.48
C ARG A 1099 5.38 -24.01 42.49
N GLY A 1100 4.23 -24.25 41.86
CA GLY A 1100 2.98 -23.54 42.16
C GLY A 1100 2.15 -23.03 40.97
N ASP A 1101 1.62 -23.97 40.18
CA ASP A 1101 0.41 -23.92 39.37
C ASP A 1101 0.30 -23.16 38.03
N GLU A 1102 -0.34 -23.88 37.10
CA GLU A 1102 -0.31 -23.74 35.65
C GLU A 1102 -1.36 -22.78 35.07
N SER A 1103 -0.93 -21.89 34.17
CA SER A 1103 -1.55 -21.74 32.85
C SER A 1103 -0.70 -20.83 31.92
N ASN A 1104 0.19 -21.50 31.19
CA ASN A 1104 0.79 -21.17 29.89
C ASN A 1104 1.50 -19.82 29.68
N SER A 1105 2.80 -19.81 30.00
CA SER A 1105 3.80 -18.98 29.32
C SER A 1105 4.96 -19.86 28.85
N SER A 1106 4.80 -20.55 27.71
CA SER A 1106 5.91 -21.21 27.03
C SER A 1106 6.53 -20.21 26.05
N MET A 1107 7.81 -19.88 26.21
CA MET A 1107 8.57 -19.24 25.13
C MET A 1107 8.53 -20.17 23.90
N LEU A 1108 7.89 -19.73 22.83
CA LEU A 1108 7.75 -20.51 21.60
C LEU A 1108 9.09 -20.50 20.86
N SER A 1109 9.64 -21.67 20.58
CA SER A 1109 10.78 -21.78 19.65
C SER A 1109 10.33 -21.45 18.24
N ALA A 1110 11.27 -21.09 17.34
CA ALA A 1110 10.92 -20.81 15.94
C ALA A 1110 10.17 -21.96 15.26
N ASN A 1111 10.43 -23.21 15.65
CA ASN A 1111 9.70 -24.38 15.14
C ASN A 1111 8.21 -24.37 15.51
N GLN A 1112 7.86 -23.75 16.64
CA GLN A 1112 6.50 -23.60 17.14
C GLN A 1112 5.85 -22.27 16.69
N THR A 1113 6.64 -21.27 16.26
CA THR A 1113 6.13 -19.98 15.76
C THR A 1113 5.79 -19.98 14.26
N LEU A 1114 6.23 -20.99 13.50
CA LEU A 1114 5.96 -21.14 12.06
C LEU A 1114 4.52 -21.55 11.72
N GLU A 1115 3.60 -21.52 12.68
CA GLU A 1115 2.26 -22.11 12.54
C GLU A 1115 1.22 -21.19 11.88
N ASP A 1116 1.55 -19.92 11.61
CA ASP A 1116 0.60 -18.85 11.28
C ASP A 1116 0.97 -18.05 9.99
N PRO A 1117 0.21 -17.04 9.52
CA PRO A 1117 -0.50 -17.14 8.24
C PRO A 1117 0.27 -16.60 7.02
N LEU A 1118 1.61 -16.48 7.08
CA LEU A 1118 2.44 -15.90 6.00
C LEU A 1118 2.37 -16.67 4.66
N HIS A 1119 1.74 -17.84 4.63
CA HIS A 1119 1.48 -18.61 3.41
C HIS A 1119 0.11 -18.31 2.75
N VAL A 1120 -0.77 -17.53 3.39
CA VAL A 1120 -2.09 -17.13 2.84
C VAL A 1120 -2.03 -15.80 2.07
N LEU A 1121 -0.97 -14.99 2.27
CA LEU A 1121 -0.77 -13.71 1.56
C LEU A 1121 -0.14 -13.83 0.16
N ARG A 1122 -0.01 -15.05 -0.41
CA ARG A 1122 0.57 -15.28 -1.75
C ARG A 1122 -0.16 -16.31 -2.63
N THR A 1123 -1.45 -16.54 -2.40
CA THR A 1123 -2.33 -17.21 -3.39
C THR A 1123 -3.55 -16.38 -3.67
#